data_AF-A0AAN6LQV9-F1
#
_entry.id   AF-A0AAN6LQV9-F1
#
_cell.length_a   1.000
_cell.length_b   1.000
_cell.length_c   1.000
_cell.angle_alpha   90.00
_cell.angle_beta   90.00
_cell.angle_gamma   90.00
#
_symmetry.space_group_name_H-M   'P 1'
#
loop_
_entity.id
_entity.type
_entity.pdbx_description
1 polymer ?
#
loop_
_entity_poly.entity_id
_entity_poly.type
_entity_poly.pdbx_seq_one_letter_code
_entity_poly.pdbx_strand_id
1 'polypeptide(L)'
;MNQIAKDITADSMDERHACRQRARWKNPWACSLHTIVATLLGLAALFLMAQSFLTRQLDPKGCAMSYMRPAYFKFDDFDREHTRFAGKYSLYLYREGGIDDDRRVKGVPVLFIPGNAGSYKQVRSFASEAAYYYHNSVRHQVDSNSAKRPLDFFSVDFNEDFTAFHGQTLLDQAEYLNDAITFILSLYHTPSRFLRDSELPDPASVVIVGHSMGGVVARTMLTMPNYQSKSINTIITLAAPHARPPVSFDGDIVRTYNGVNEYWRRAYSQKRATDNPLSQVTLISIAGGGLDTIVSSDYASLASIVPDTHGFTVFTSSIPNVWTGADHLAITWCDQVRKSVIHALYDVIDVTKSIQTVSRAGRMHAFKRWFLTGLEKVAEKSLPREEPKTLLIVDEKNALVSDGHRFVLRSLGQSHYQPSLSLMPISEGLISGRTFSLLTSERLDSTGQHGRLEVLFCSVIPVHAHQSAPSFKVKMDLSSDSSHSTRLSCKNAASDAIVLPASTIHSTDPFKNDQQPFSFLQYKAEDLLEYQYIAVVDKVSQHSYGWVVAEFSNETDSMYHIDIGLQRLLATGVSLELASQRPLTTNIEIPALHSSLLAYHLHVQQRDCRSGELFMPLVRQHISEVHESKYFVNVKNAEINIHGVAPYMPPPAFTEPTTNSLSLQVWTDPTCDQGVNITLKVDLLGSLGKLWMRYRIVFAAFPLLIVAIVLRHQFTVYDKTGVFVSFSEGINECVLSSIPFTLAALTLLSLSLAGAHGQIFGTTAADAPTNKIDQFNDTNHQLLLGMQDTFFWFLVPLFGLILRLARDTRLDMNYNFANYVHSIFILMLWVLPINLPVLVVWVRNLAVHWLTPFSPHHNILSILPFILLVETLSTGRMIPRAQTRFSIVTNGILFAIGSYAAVYGVTYAYVLHHLANILCAWLVTIHFDTSSLSVKRFSGILDSDSETKKQP
;
A
#
# COMPACT_ATOMS: atom_id res chain seq x y z
N MET A 1 2.68 -48.17 -80.75
CA MET A 1 2.22 -47.30 -81.86
C MET A 1 1.04 -47.99 -82.53
N ASN A 2 -0.17 -47.45 -82.60
CA ASN A 2 -0.70 -46.18 -82.06
C ASN A 2 -2.10 -46.40 -81.46
N GLN A 3 -2.30 -46.00 -80.20
CA GLN A 3 -3.61 -45.69 -79.63
C GLN A 3 -3.42 -44.43 -78.77
N ILE A 4 -3.62 -43.27 -79.40
CA ILE A 4 -3.53 -41.93 -78.81
C ILE A 4 -4.69 -41.13 -79.40
N ALA A 5 -5.22 -40.16 -78.63
CA ALA A 5 -6.29 -39.24 -79.01
C ALA A 5 -7.73 -39.80 -79.07
N LYS A 6 -8.21 -40.35 -77.94
CA LYS A 6 -9.58 -40.13 -77.41
C LYS A 6 -9.69 -40.70 -75.99
N ASP A 7 -9.39 -39.87 -74.99
CA ASP A 7 -9.93 -39.87 -73.60
C ASP A 7 -9.07 -38.98 -72.67
N ILE A 8 -9.05 -37.67 -72.95
CA ILE A 8 -8.53 -36.64 -72.02
C ILE A 8 -9.40 -35.39 -72.14
N THR A 9 -10.54 -35.35 -71.43
CA THR A 9 -11.31 -34.10 -71.23
C THR A 9 -12.30 -34.14 -70.08
N ALA A 10 -12.89 -35.31 -69.74
CA ALA A 10 -13.94 -35.42 -68.72
C ALA A 10 -13.45 -35.16 -67.28
N ASP A 11 -12.52 -35.97 -66.75
CA ASP A 11 -12.08 -35.91 -65.34
C ASP A 11 -11.61 -34.52 -64.88
N SER A 12 -10.96 -33.78 -65.79
CA SER A 12 -10.41 -32.45 -65.50
C SER A 12 -11.46 -31.38 -65.17
N MET A 13 -12.74 -31.63 -65.47
CA MET A 13 -13.86 -30.75 -65.09
C MET A 13 -14.51 -31.20 -63.79
N ASP A 14 -14.74 -32.50 -63.57
CA ASP A 14 -15.47 -32.95 -62.38
C ASP A 14 -14.63 -32.81 -61.11
N GLU A 15 -13.31 -33.03 -61.15
CA GLU A 15 -12.42 -32.67 -60.04
C GLU A 15 -12.52 -31.17 -59.66
N ARG A 16 -12.66 -30.29 -60.67
CA ARG A 16 -12.78 -28.84 -60.45
C ARG A 16 -14.13 -28.46 -59.86
N HIS A 17 -15.20 -29.19 -60.19
CA HIS A 17 -16.52 -28.97 -59.59
C HIS A 17 -16.63 -29.59 -58.18
N ALA A 18 -16.13 -30.80 -57.96
CA ALA A 18 -16.06 -31.45 -56.65
C ALA A 18 -15.18 -30.65 -55.66
N CYS A 19 -14.03 -30.14 -56.10
CA CYS A 19 -13.17 -29.27 -55.29
C CYS A 19 -13.86 -27.93 -54.96
N ARG A 20 -14.52 -27.29 -55.94
CA ARG A 20 -15.30 -26.05 -55.71
C ARG A 20 -16.52 -26.24 -54.82
N GLN A 21 -17.15 -27.42 -54.80
CA GLN A 21 -18.27 -27.70 -53.91
C GLN A 21 -17.80 -28.04 -52.48
N ARG A 22 -16.76 -28.88 -52.30
CA ARG A 22 -16.23 -29.22 -50.97
C ARG A 22 -15.61 -28.04 -50.22
N ALA A 23 -15.20 -26.99 -50.92
CA ALA A 23 -14.69 -25.75 -50.30
C ALA A 23 -15.77 -24.85 -49.66
N ARG A 24 -17.07 -25.04 -49.93
CA ARG A 24 -18.10 -24.01 -49.61
C ARG A 24 -18.59 -23.96 -48.16
N TRP A 25 -18.49 -25.05 -47.38
CA TRP A 25 -19.19 -25.17 -46.08
C TRP A 25 -18.23 -25.48 -44.90
N LYS A 26 -17.48 -24.49 -44.40
CA LYS A 26 -16.85 -24.54 -43.07
C LYS A 26 -17.01 -23.21 -42.31
N ASN A 27 -17.05 -23.31 -40.99
CA ASN A 27 -17.51 -22.28 -40.06
C ASN A 27 -16.46 -21.16 -39.85
N PRO A 28 -16.80 -19.85 -39.93
CA PRO A 28 -15.86 -18.72 -39.78
C PRO A 28 -15.12 -18.56 -38.43
N TRP A 29 -15.23 -19.51 -37.49
CA TRP A 29 -14.71 -19.40 -36.11
C TRP A 29 -13.62 -20.44 -35.74
N ALA A 30 -12.98 -21.09 -36.71
CA ALA A 30 -12.00 -22.16 -36.46
C ALA A 30 -10.56 -21.65 -36.24
N CYS A 31 -9.84 -22.26 -35.30
CA CYS A 31 -8.49 -21.87 -34.86
C CYS A 31 -7.39 -22.86 -35.31
N SER A 32 -6.12 -22.41 -35.41
CA SER A 32 -4.98 -23.26 -35.78
C SER A 32 -4.31 -23.93 -34.56
N LEU A 33 -3.62 -25.06 -34.72
CA LEU A 33 -3.09 -25.82 -33.58
C LEU A 33 -2.13 -25.01 -32.69
N HIS A 34 -1.14 -24.33 -33.28
CA HIS A 34 -0.19 -23.52 -32.49
C HIS A 34 -0.84 -22.33 -31.78
N THR A 35 -1.88 -21.75 -32.38
CA THR A 35 -2.63 -20.67 -31.73
C THR A 35 -3.56 -21.21 -30.65
N ILE A 36 -4.22 -22.36 -30.84
CA ILE A 36 -4.96 -23.06 -29.78
C ILE A 36 -4.05 -23.36 -28.58
N VAL A 37 -2.86 -23.95 -28.80
CA VAL A 37 -1.91 -24.23 -27.72
C VAL A 37 -1.49 -22.94 -27.01
N ALA A 38 -1.17 -21.87 -27.74
CA ALA A 38 -0.79 -20.60 -27.12
C ALA A 38 -1.96 -19.90 -26.40
N THR A 39 -3.19 -19.96 -26.93
CA THR A 39 -4.39 -19.41 -26.27
C THR A 39 -4.71 -20.21 -25.01
N LEU A 40 -4.60 -21.55 -25.03
CA LEU A 40 -4.76 -22.38 -23.84
C LEU A 40 -3.67 -22.11 -22.80
N LEU A 41 -2.41 -21.89 -23.21
CA LEU A 41 -1.34 -21.49 -22.29
C LEU A 41 -1.55 -20.08 -21.71
N GLY A 42 -2.00 -19.11 -22.51
CA GLY A 42 -2.29 -17.75 -22.06
C GLY A 42 -3.50 -17.68 -21.13
N LEU A 43 -4.58 -18.39 -21.45
CA LEU A 43 -5.75 -18.55 -20.58
C LEU A 43 -5.41 -19.34 -19.32
N ALA A 44 -4.57 -20.39 -19.40
CA ALA A 44 -4.08 -21.10 -18.23
C ALA A 44 -3.19 -20.21 -17.35
N ALA A 45 -2.33 -19.37 -17.92
CA ALA A 45 -1.53 -18.41 -17.16
C ALA A 45 -2.42 -17.37 -16.44
N LEU A 46 -3.40 -16.77 -17.14
CA LEU A 46 -4.38 -15.87 -16.53
C LEU A 46 -5.21 -16.57 -15.45
N PHE A 47 -5.67 -17.79 -15.71
CA PHE A 47 -6.43 -18.60 -14.76
C PHE A 47 -5.60 -18.95 -13.53
N LEU A 48 -4.33 -19.36 -13.68
CA LEU A 48 -3.44 -19.65 -12.57
C LEU A 48 -3.09 -18.39 -11.76
N MET A 49 -2.90 -17.23 -12.42
CA MET A 49 -2.72 -15.95 -11.73
C MET A 49 -3.97 -15.54 -10.93
N ALA A 50 -5.16 -15.63 -11.53
CA ALA A 50 -6.42 -15.28 -10.88
C ALA A 50 -6.78 -16.29 -9.77
N GLN A 51 -6.62 -17.59 -10.00
CA GLN A 51 -6.80 -18.64 -9.00
C GLN A 51 -5.84 -18.45 -7.83
N SER A 52 -4.56 -18.20 -8.10
CA SER A 52 -3.57 -17.91 -7.06
C SER A 52 -3.97 -16.69 -6.24
N PHE A 53 -4.28 -15.57 -6.90
CA PHE A 53 -4.74 -14.34 -6.25
C PHE A 53 -6.01 -14.54 -5.39
N LEU A 54 -6.90 -15.46 -5.78
CA LEU A 54 -8.16 -15.74 -5.08
C LEU A 54 -8.08 -16.90 -4.06
N THR A 55 -7.02 -17.70 -4.02
CA THR A 55 -6.94 -18.90 -3.17
C THR A 55 -5.59 -19.19 -2.51
N ARG A 56 -4.55 -18.35 -2.66
CA ARG A 56 -3.19 -18.58 -2.13
C ARG A 56 -2.62 -17.32 -1.50
N GLN A 57 -1.79 -17.46 -0.46
CA GLN A 57 -1.07 -16.34 0.16
C GLN A 57 -2.03 -15.23 0.62
N LEU A 58 -3.19 -15.64 1.15
CA LEU A 58 -4.30 -14.81 1.60
C LEU A 58 -4.17 -14.57 3.10
N ASP A 59 -4.28 -13.32 3.53
CA ASP A 59 -4.21 -13.01 4.96
C ASP A 59 -5.54 -13.33 5.68
N PRO A 60 -5.50 -13.84 6.93
CA PRO A 60 -6.70 -14.14 7.69
C PRO A 60 -7.48 -12.87 8.08
N LYS A 61 -8.80 -12.90 7.86
CA LYS A 61 -9.70 -11.77 8.11
C LYS A 61 -10.09 -11.69 9.59
N GLY A 62 -9.50 -10.75 10.34
CA GLY A 62 -9.71 -10.60 11.78
C GLY A 62 -10.54 -9.41 12.22
N CYS A 63 -10.93 -8.50 11.31
CA CYS A 63 -11.67 -7.29 11.66
C CYS A 63 -13.06 -7.58 12.24
N ALA A 64 -13.26 -7.23 13.50
CA ALA A 64 -14.55 -7.37 14.18
C ALA A 64 -15.52 -6.26 13.75
N MET A 65 -16.81 -6.60 13.71
CA MET A 65 -17.89 -5.66 13.37
C MET A 65 -18.11 -4.64 14.50
N SER A 66 -18.27 -3.38 14.11
CA SER A 66 -18.66 -2.28 15.00
C SER A 66 -20.15 -1.96 14.89
N TYR A 67 -20.75 -1.49 16.00
CA TYR A 67 -22.17 -1.17 16.12
C TYR A 67 -22.34 0.25 16.68
N MET A 68 -23.37 0.98 16.22
CA MET A 68 -23.55 2.41 16.47
C MET A 68 -24.99 2.86 16.15
N ARG A 69 -25.36 4.05 16.62
CA ARG A 69 -26.66 4.72 16.42
C ARG A 69 -26.44 6.11 15.79
N PRO A 70 -26.16 6.17 14.48
CA PRO A 70 -25.64 7.37 13.85
C PRO A 70 -26.73 8.42 13.59
N ALA A 71 -26.58 9.60 14.17
CA ALA A 71 -27.32 10.81 13.80
C ALA A 71 -26.41 11.75 12.98
N TYR A 72 -26.98 12.39 11.96
CA TYR A 72 -26.27 13.34 11.10
C TYR A 72 -27.06 14.64 11.01
N PHE A 73 -26.41 15.76 11.29
CA PHE A 73 -26.99 17.09 11.16
C PHE A 73 -26.30 17.84 10.02
N LYS A 74 -27.05 18.15 8.95
CA LYS A 74 -26.57 18.94 7.81
C LYS A 74 -26.45 20.41 8.22
N PHE A 75 -25.40 21.09 7.77
CA PHE A 75 -25.31 22.55 7.86
C PHE A 75 -25.87 23.16 6.58
N ASP A 76 -27.12 23.62 6.64
CA ASP A 76 -27.76 24.34 5.53
C ASP A 76 -27.26 25.79 5.42
N ASP A 77 -26.64 26.35 6.47
CA ASP A 77 -25.99 27.67 6.43
C ASP A 77 -24.63 27.66 5.69
N PHE A 78 -24.05 26.49 5.39
CA PHE A 78 -22.78 26.41 4.63
C PHE A 78 -23.08 26.47 3.13
N ASP A 79 -23.43 27.67 2.71
CA ASP A 79 -24.14 27.96 1.48
C ASP A 79 -23.26 28.64 0.40
N ARG A 80 -23.89 29.31 -0.57
CA ARG A 80 -23.18 29.98 -1.68
C ARG A 80 -22.44 31.25 -1.25
N GLU A 81 -22.72 31.83 -0.08
CA GLU A 81 -21.92 32.94 0.46
C GLU A 81 -20.55 32.42 0.95
N HIS A 82 -20.49 31.15 1.36
CA HIS A 82 -19.29 30.52 1.91
C HIS A 82 -18.45 29.76 0.88
N THR A 83 -19.09 29.06 -0.07
CA THR A 83 -18.36 28.30 -1.10
C THR A 83 -19.16 28.13 -2.40
N ARG A 84 -18.45 28.21 -3.54
CA ARG A 84 -19.06 28.00 -4.87
C ARG A 84 -19.61 26.59 -5.09
N PHE A 85 -19.20 25.62 -4.28
CA PHE A 85 -19.63 24.22 -4.40
C PHE A 85 -20.82 23.83 -3.50
N ALA A 86 -21.43 24.75 -2.76
CA ALA A 86 -22.52 24.46 -1.82
C ALA A 86 -23.80 23.86 -2.47
N GLY A 87 -23.93 23.94 -3.80
CA GLY A 87 -24.98 23.23 -4.54
C GLY A 87 -24.64 21.79 -4.92
N LYS A 88 -23.34 21.40 -4.86
CA LYS A 88 -22.79 20.11 -5.29
C LYS A 88 -22.43 19.20 -4.12
N TYR A 89 -21.87 19.78 -3.05
CA TYR A 89 -21.37 19.09 -1.86
C TYR A 89 -22.12 19.54 -0.60
N SER A 90 -21.98 18.82 0.51
CA SER A 90 -22.64 19.17 1.77
C SER A 90 -21.82 18.77 3.00
N LEU A 91 -21.92 19.56 4.07
CA LEU A 91 -21.23 19.35 5.34
C LEU A 91 -22.21 18.84 6.41
N TYR A 92 -21.78 17.83 7.17
CA TYR A 92 -22.56 17.21 8.24
C TYR A 92 -21.75 17.13 9.55
N LEU A 93 -22.43 17.29 10.68
CA LEU A 93 -21.95 16.92 12.02
C LEU A 93 -22.48 15.54 12.41
N TYR A 94 -21.61 14.66 12.91
CA TYR A 94 -21.98 13.36 13.47
C TYR A 94 -22.33 13.47 14.95
N ARG A 95 -23.37 12.75 15.37
CA ARG A 95 -23.80 12.57 16.76
C ARG A 95 -24.23 11.11 17.01
N GLU A 96 -24.06 10.63 18.24
CA GLU A 96 -24.30 9.23 18.61
C GLU A 96 -25.55 9.13 19.50
N GLY A 97 -26.63 8.59 18.94
CA GLY A 97 -27.97 8.67 19.51
C GLY A 97 -28.11 7.95 20.86
N GLY A 98 -28.47 8.71 21.90
CA GLY A 98 -28.52 8.22 23.28
C GLY A 98 -27.19 8.32 24.06
N ILE A 99 -26.16 8.94 23.48
CA ILE A 99 -24.99 9.45 24.21
C ILE A 99 -24.95 10.97 24.11
N ASP A 100 -25.13 11.49 22.89
CA ASP A 100 -24.91 12.89 22.56
C ASP A 100 -25.81 13.32 21.40
N ASP A 101 -26.94 13.94 21.72
CA ASP A 101 -27.94 14.41 20.76
C ASP A 101 -27.90 15.95 20.54
N ASP A 102 -26.92 16.66 21.12
CA ASP A 102 -26.79 18.12 20.99
C ASP A 102 -26.19 18.51 19.62
N ARG A 103 -26.82 19.47 18.94
CA ARG A 103 -26.40 19.96 17.62
C ARG A 103 -25.28 20.99 17.68
N ARG A 104 -24.96 21.53 18.86
CA ARG A 104 -23.90 22.51 19.07
C ARG A 104 -22.52 21.88 19.09
N VAL A 105 -21.51 22.66 18.74
CA VAL A 105 -20.09 22.28 18.85
C VAL A 105 -19.59 22.50 20.27
N LYS A 106 -18.66 21.67 20.76
CA LYS A 106 -18.23 21.66 22.18
C LYS A 106 -16.84 21.08 22.45
N GLY A 107 -16.28 20.40 21.46
CA GLY A 107 -15.08 19.59 21.57
C GLY A 107 -13.90 20.14 20.78
N VAL A 108 -13.08 19.22 20.29
CA VAL A 108 -12.06 19.48 19.26
C VAL A 108 -12.63 19.11 17.89
N PRO A 109 -12.55 19.99 16.88
CA PRO A 109 -13.05 19.67 15.54
C PRO A 109 -12.18 18.63 14.83
N VAL A 110 -12.82 17.57 14.34
CA VAL A 110 -12.23 16.53 13.50
C VAL A 110 -13.01 16.44 12.20
N LEU A 111 -12.34 16.56 11.05
CA LEU A 111 -12.97 16.50 9.73
C LEU A 111 -12.62 15.17 9.03
N PHE A 112 -13.65 14.36 8.79
CA PHE A 112 -13.53 13.10 8.05
C PHE A 112 -13.80 13.31 6.56
N ILE A 113 -12.85 12.90 5.73
CA ILE A 113 -12.91 13.00 4.26
C ILE A 113 -13.06 11.58 3.69
N PRO A 114 -14.20 11.25 3.05
CA PRO A 114 -14.46 9.92 2.50
C PRO A 114 -13.63 9.60 1.25
N GLY A 115 -13.62 8.31 0.89
CA GLY A 115 -12.92 7.79 -0.29
C GLY A 115 -13.58 8.09 -1.64
N ASN A 116 -12.98 7.58 -2.72
CA ASN A 116 -13.56 7.62 -4.07
C ASN A 116 -14.94 6.94 -4.09
N ALA A 117 -15.97 7.67 -4.55
CA ALA A 117 -17.37 7.26 -4.44
C ALA A 117 -17.83 6.85 -3.03
N GLY A 118 -17.19 7.38 -1.98
CA GLY A 118 -17.63 7.26 -0.60
C GLY A 118 -18.58 8.40 -0.21
N SER A 119 -19.56 8.10 0.63
CA SER A 119 -20.43 9.09 1.28
C SER A 119 -19.98 9.41 2.70
N TYR A 120 -20.42 10.55 3.21
CA TYR A 120 -20.22 11.04 4.59
C TYR A 120 -20.45 9.99 5.70
N LYS A 121 -21.25 8.97 5.41
CA LYS A 121 -21.59 7.87 6.32
C LYS A 121 -20.38 7.00 6.70
N GLN A 122 -19.25 7.07 5.97
CA GLN A 122 -18.02 6.34 6.30
C GLN A 122 -17.42 6.73 7.67
N VAL A 123 -17.65 7.95 8.16
CA VAL A 123 -17.13 8.44 9.47
C VAL A 123 -17.64 7.64 10.68
N ARG A 124 -18.81 7.01 10.54
CA ARG A 124 -19.67 6.53 11.63
C ARG A 124 -18.96 5.71 12.70
N SER A 125 -18.06 4.83 12.29
CA SER A 125 -17.39 3.87 13.18
C SER A 125 -16.37 4.56 14.10
N PHE A 126 -15.69 5.59 13.60
CA PHE A 126 -14.75 6.39 14.39
C PHE A 126 -15.49 7.35 15.31
N ALA A 127 -16.51 8.06 14.79
CA ALA A 127 -17.24 9.05 15.57
C ALA A 127 -18.07 8.42 16.70
N SER A 128 -18.67 7.25 16.47
CA SER A 128 -19.32 6.46 17.53
C SER A 128 -18.33 6.03 18.62
N GLU A 129 -17.17 5.47 18.25
CA GLU A 129 -16.15 5.10 19.25
C GLU A 129 -15.64 6.32 20.02
N ALA A 130 -15.47 7.46 19.37
CA ALA A 130 -15.07 8.71 20.02
C ALA A 130 -16.09 9.20 21.06
N ALA A 131 -17.39 9.01 20.81
CA ALA A 131 -18.46 9.31 21.75
C ALA A 131 -18.51 8.29 22.90
N TYR A 132 -18.49 6.98 22.61
CA TYR A 132 -18.49 5.93 23.63
C TYR A 132 -17.26 6.01 24.54
N TYR A 133 -16.06 6.18 23.99
CA TYR A 133 -14.81 6.27 24.77
C TYR A 133 -14.77 7.52 25.65
N TYR A 134 -15.27 8.67 25.17
CA TYR A 134 -15.40 9.87 26.01
C TYR A 134 -16.38 9.66 27.16
N HIS A 135 -17.56 9.13 26.86
CA HIS A 135 -18.64 8.90 27.82
C HIS A 135 -18.30 7.82 28.86
N ASN A 136 -17.60 6.75 28.47
CA ASN A 136 -17.34 5.61 29.36
C ASN A 136 -15.99 5.70 30.07
N SER A 137 -14.98 6.34 29.48
CA SER A 137 -13.62 6.38 30.01
C SER A 137 -13.18 7.81 30.33
N VAL A 138 -13.08 8.68 29.33
CA VAL A 138 -12.36 9.97 29.47
C VAL A 138 -13.02 10.88 30.50
N ARG A 139 -14.35 11.10 30.45
CA ARG A 139 -15.03 12.02 31.37
C ARG A 139 -14.90 11.65 32.86
N HIS A 140 -14.59 10.38 33.16
CA HIS A 140 -14.48 9.87 34.54
C HIS A 140 -13.04 9.90 35.06
N GLN A 141 -12.06 10.13 34.20
CA GLN A 141 -10.63 10.31 34.53
C GLN A 141 -10.23 11.79 34.55
N VAL A 142 -11.22 12.69 34.52
CA VAL A 142 -11.07 14.10 34.19
C VAL A 142 -11.57 14.97 35.33
N ASP A 143 -10.63 15.54 36.08
CA ASP A 143 -10.89 16.74 36.89
C ASP A 143 -11.32 17.89 35.97
N SER A 144 -12.11 18.84 36.49
CA SER A 144 -12.71 19.95 35.72
C SER A 144 -11.72 20.72 34.83
N ASN A 145 -10.45 20.81 35.26
CA ASN A 145 -9.38 21.54 34.56
C ASN A 145 -8.63 20.71 33.50
N SER A 146 -9.10 19.50 33.12
CA SER A 146 -8.36 18.66 32.18
C SER A 146 -8.30 19.23 30.75
N ALA A 147 -7.22 18.90 30.03
CA ALA A 147 -7.00 19.24 28.64
C ALA A 147 -7.82 18.40 27.63
N LYS A 148 -8.68 17.46 28.08
CA LYS A 148 -9.48 16.59 27.20
C LYS A 148 -10.96 17.00 27.20
N ARG A 149 -11.59 16.99 26.02
CA ARG A 149 -13.01 17.28 25.72
C ARG A 149 -13.47 16.33 24.60
N PRO A 150 -14.77 16.26 24.23
CA PRO A 150 -15.23 15.41 23.13
C PRO A 150 -14.53 15.70 21.79
N LEU A 151 -14.64 14.78 20.83
CA LEU A 151 -14.29 15.02 19.44
C LEU A 151 -15.55 15.34 18.63
N ASP A 152 -15.61 16.52 18.02
CA ASP A 152 -16.68 16.92 17.12
C ASP A 152 -16.35 16.43 15.70
N PHE A 153 -16.91 15.28 15.33
CA PHE A 153 -16.71 14.68 14.01
C PHE A 153 -17.60 15.33 12.95
N PHE A 154 -17.01 16.17 12.13
CA PHE A 154 -17.57 16.65 10.87
C PHE A 154 -17.28 15.63 9.77
N SER A 155 -18.18 15.51 8.80
CA SER A 155 -17.95 14.72 7.59
C SER A 155 -18.63 15.36 6.38
N VAL A 156 -18.05 15.15 5.21
CA VAL A 156 -18.50 15.75 3.95
C VAL A 156 -19.14 14.71 3.04
N ASP A 157 -20.23 15.11 2.40
CA ASP A 157 -20.80 14.39 1.27
C ASP A 157 -20.32 15.04 -0.04
N PHE A 158 -19.59 14.26 -0.83
CA PHE A 158 -19.16 14.65 -2.17
C PHE A 158 -20.15 14.20 -3.27
N ASN A 159 -21.38 13.84 -2.90
CA ASN A 159 -22.36 13.21 -3.78
C ASN A 159 -21.79 11.94 -4.46
N GLU A 160 -20.93 11.24 -3.71
CA GLU A 160 -20.15 10.06 -4.12
C GLU A 160 -19.34 10.27 -5.44
N ASP A 161 -18.75 11.46 -5.62
CA ASP A 161 -17.87 11.81 -6.76
C ASP A 161 -16.70 10.82 -6.99
N PHE A 162 -16.35 10.63 -8.27
CA PHE A 162 -15.32 9.69 -8.73
C PHE A 162 -13.89 10.28 -8.75
N THR A 163 -13.35 10.58 -7.56
CA THR A 163 -12.03 11.22 -7.38
C THR A 163 -10.83 10.42 -7.89
N ALA A 164 -10.91 9.09 -7.96
CA ALA A 164 -9.79 8.23 -8.39
C ALA A 164 -9.53 8.25 -9.91
N PHE A 165 -10.38 8.92 -10.70
CA PHE A 165 -10.35 8.86 -12.17
C PHE A 165 -10.28 10.24 -12.87
N HIS A 166 -10.29 11.35 -12.12
CA HIS A 166 -10.34 12.70 -12.70
C HIS A 166 -9.70 13.75 -11.77
N GLY A 167 -8.57 14.34 -12.20
CA GLY A 167 -7.75 15.24 -11.39
C GLY A 167 -8.45 16.52 -10.93
N GLN A 168 -9.27 17.15 -11.78
CA GLN A 168 -9.98 18.38 -11.40
C GLN A 168 -10.98 18.13 -10.24
N THR A 169 -11.60 16.95 -10.16
CA THR A 169 -12.48 16.61 -9.03
C THR A 169 -11.73 16.59 -7.69
N LEU A 170 -10.46 16.17 -7.71
CA LEU A 170 -9.58 16.15 -6.53
C LEU A 170 -9.28 17.60 -6.06
N LEU A 171 -9.04 18.51 -7.00
CA LEU A 171 -8.83 19.94 -6.74
C LEU A 171 -10.11 20.63 -6.23
N ASP A 172 -11.26 20.40 -6.88
CA ASP A 172 -12.57 20.94 -6.46
C ASP A 172 -12.90 20.57 -5.00
N GLN A 173 -12.62 19.33 -4.60
CA GLN A 173 -12.82 18.87 -3.23
C GLN A 173 -11.83 19.50 -2.24
N ALA A 174 -10.56 19.64 -2.63
CA ALA A 174 -9.55 20.29 -1.80
C ALA A 174 -9.86 21.78 -1.55
N GLU A 175 -10.42 22.46 -2.55
CA GLU A 175 -10.89 23.84 -2.42
C GLU A 175 -12.08 23.92 -1.45
N TYR A 176 -13.16 23.16 -1.71
CA TYR A 176 -14.35 23.13 -0.85
C TYR A 176 -14.06 22.76 0.61
N LEU A 177 -13.12 21.85 0.86
CA LEU A 177 -12.75 21.46 2.23
C LEU A 177 -12.00 22.57 2.99
N ASN A 178 -11.23 23.43 2.31
CA ASN A 178 -10.59 24.59 2.94
C ASN A 178 -11.63 25.66 3.31
N ASP A 179 -12.63 25.87 2.45
CA ASP A 179 -13.81 26.70 2.77
C ASP A 179 -14.58 26.10 3.95
N ALA A 180 -14.74 24.77 3.98
CA ALA A 180 -15.43 24.06 5.06
C ALA A 180 -14.68 24.12 6.39
N ILE A 181 -13.34 24.08 6.40
CA ILE A 181 -12.55 24.33 7.61
C ILE A 181 -12.77 25.76 8.11
N THR A 182 -12.78 26.74 7.20
CA THR A 182 -13.06 28.15 7.54
C THR A 182 -14.43 28.29 8.23
N PHE A 183 -15.47 27.64 7.67
CA PHE A 183 -16.79 27.59 8.27
C PHE A 183 -16.81 26.86 9.62
N ILE A 184 -16.20 25.67 9.72
CA ILE A 184 -16.13 24.88 10.97
C ILE A 184 -15.51 25.71 12.10
N LEU A 185 -14.42 26.42 11.86
CA LEU A 185 -13.77 27.26 12.87
C LEU A 185 -14.68 28.44 13.28
N SER A 186 -15.47 29.01 12.36
CA SER A 186 -16.44 30.08 12.69
C SER A 186 -17.57 29.62 13.64
N LEU A 187 -17.96 28.34 13.60
CA LEU A 187 -19.00 27.79 14.49
C LEU A 187 -18.60 27.89 15.97
N TYR A 188 -17.32 27.71 16.29
CA TYR A 188 -16.80 27.81 17.66
C TYR A 188 -16.75 29.25 18.19
N HIS A 189 -16.70 30.25 17.32
CA HIS A 189 -16.71 31.67 17.72
C HIS A 189 -18.15 32.22 17.87
N THR A 190 -19.18 31.45 17.55
CA THR A 190 -20.58 31.90 17.48
C THR A 190 -21.37 31.50 18.73
N PRO A 191 -21.74 32.42 19.66
CA PRO A 191 -22.26 32.08 21.00
C PRO A 191 -23.56 31.25 21.05
N SER A 192 -24.34 31.22 19.97
CA SER A 192 -25.55 30.39 19.86
C SER A 192 -25.28 28.97 19.33
N ARG A 193 -24.08 28.71 18.79
CA ARG A 193 -23.70 27.46 18.11
C ARG A 193 -22.69 26.62 18.88
N PHE A 194 -22.02 27.16 19.90
CA PHE A 194 -21.11 26.40 20.78
C PHE A 194 -21.65 26.18 22.20
N LEU A 195 -21.08 25.18 22.88
CA LEU A 195 -21.24 24.88 24.31
C LEU A 195 -19.87 24.48 24.87
N ARG A 196 -19.06 25.46 25.27
CA ARG A 196 -17.67 25.29 25.70
C ARG A 196 -17.36 26.25 26.85
N ASP A 197 -16.45 25.85 27.72
CA ASP A 197 -16.04 26.62 28.90
C ASP A 197 -15.36 27.94 28.46
N SER A 198 -15.81 29.09 28.98
CA SER A 198 -15.36 30.42 28.55
C SER A 198 -13.91 30.78 28.92
N GLU A 199 -13.23 29.89 29.67
CA GLU A 199 -11.81 30.01 30.02
C GLU A 199 -10.88 29.30 29.01
N LEU A 200 -11.43 28.51 28.09
CA LEU A 200 -10.66 27.77 27.09
C LEU A 200 -10.51 28.58 25.78
N PRO A 201 -9.33 28.58 25.14
CA PRO A 201 -9.14 29.27 23.87
C PRO A 201 -9.88 28.57 22.72
N ASP A 202 -10.40 29.37 21.79
CA ASP A 202 -11.12 28.88 20.61
C ASP A 202 -10.23 28.00 19.68
N PRO A 203 -10.81 27.00 18.99
CA PRO A 203 -10.12 26.27 17.94
C PRO A 203 -9.63 27.18 16.81
N ALA A 204 -8.33 27.10 16.54
CA ALA A 204 -7.66 27.69 15.38
C ALA A 204 -7.24 26.65 14.33
N SER A 205 -7.54 25.35 14.56
CA SER A 205 -7.18 24.27 13.65
C SER A 205 -8.04 23.01 13.83
N VAL A 206 -8.17 22.25 12.75
CA VAL A 206 -8.96 21.01 12.63
C VAL A 206 -8.03 19.81 12.44
N VAL A 207 -8.37 18.67 13.04
CA VAL A 207 -7.69 17.38 12.80
C VAL A 207 -8.35 16.65 11.63
N ILE A 208 -7.57 16.13 10.70
CA ILE A 208 -8.09 15.50 9.47
C ILE A 208 -7.98 13.97 9.53
N VAL A 209 -9.05 13.27 9.15
CA VAL A 209 -9.05 11.82 8.95
C VAL A 209 -9.51 11.51 7.52
N GLY A 210 -8.62 11.05 6.65
CA GLY A 210 -8.91 10.81 5.23
C GLY A 210 -8.90 9.33 4.85
N HIS A 211 -9.99 8.81 4.30
CA HIS A 211 -10.04 7.44 3.75
C HIS A 211 -9.70 7.43 2.27
N SER A 212 -8.86 6.48 1.82
CA SER A 212 -8.55 6.26 0.41
C SER A 212 -8.11 7.57 -0.28
N MET A 213 -8.70 7.92 -1.43
CA MET A 213 -8.47 9.21 -2.10
C MET A 213 -8.71 10.45 -1.22
N GLY A 214 -9.57 10.38 -0.20
CA GLY A 214 -9.78 11.46 0.76
C GLY A 214 -8.51 11.84 1.55
N GLY A 215 -7.61 10.88 1.79
CA GLY A 215 -6.28 11.15 2.36
C GLY A 215 -5.33 11.87 1.39
N VAL A 216 -5.59 11.78 0.08
CA VAL A 216 -4.83 12.48 -0.97
C VAL A 216 -5.37 13.91 -1.15
N VAL A 217 -6.71 14.06 -1.12
CA VAL A 217 -7.37 15.36 -1.05
C VAL A 217 -6.87 16.14 0.19
N ALA A 218 -6.81 15.51 1.37
CA ALA A 218 -6.27 16.11 2.60
C ALA A 218 -4.85 16.69 2.46
N ARG A 219 -3.98 16.04 1.67
CA ARG A 219 -2.63 16.54 1.37
C ARG A 219 -2.60 17.66 0.33
N THR A 220 -3.58 17.65 -0.57
CA THR A 220 -3.76 18.62 -1.66
C THR A 220 -4.35 19.93 -1.15
N MET A 221 -5.20 19.89 -0.11
CA MET A 221 -5.70 21.07 0.60
C MET A 221 -4.58 22.03 0.98
N LEU A 222 -3.44 21.51 1.47
CA LEU A 222 -2.27 22.30 1.88
C LEU A 222 -1.51 22.97 0.72
N THR A 223 -1.86 22.63 -0.53
CA THR A 223 -1.30 23.24 -1.76
C THR A 223 -2.26 24.23 -2.44
N MET A 224 -3.51 24.32 -1.98
CA MET A 224 -4.51 25.22 -2.57
C MET A 224 -4.35 26.67 -2.10
N PRO A 225 -4.66 27.68 -2.93
CA PRO A 225 -4.50 29.09 -2.57
C PRO A 225 -5.46 29.58 -1.47
N ASN A 226 -6.57 28.88 -1.22
CA ASN A 226 -7.49 29.18 -0.12
C ASN A 226 -7.11 28.50 1.22
N TYR A 227 -5.95 27.83 1.30
CA TYR A 227 -5.50 27.20 2.55
C TYR A 227 -5.11 28.23 3.61
N GLN A 228 -5.84 28.24 4.74
CA GLN A 228 -5.46 29.01 5.91
C GLN A 228 -4.26 28.36 6.63
N SER A 229 -3.12 29.04 6.67
CA SER A 229 -1.91 28.52 7.33
C SER A 229 -2.17 28.14 8.80
N LYS A 230 -1.65 26.98 9.21
CA LYS A 230 -1.82 26.34 10.53
C LYS A 230 -3.23 25.83 10.85
N SER A 231 -4.22 26.02 9.97
CA SER A 231 -5.58 25.48 10.18
C SER A 231 -5.65 23.95 10.15
N ILE A 232 -4.62 23.28 9.60
CA ILE A 232 -4.40 21.84 9.73
C ILE A 232 -3.04 21.61 10.40
N ASN A 233 -3.03 20.79 11.46
CA ASN A 233 -1.81 20.38 12.17
C ASN A 233 -1.58 18.86 12.21
N THR A 234 -2.63 18.06 12.01
CA THR A 234 -2.59 16.59 12.11
C THR A 234 -3.50 15.98 11.05
N ILE A 235 -2.96 15.02 10.30
CA ILE A 235 -3.66 14.25 9.27
C ILE A 235 -3.39 12.77 9.54
N ILE A 236 -4.45 11.96 9.67
CA ILE A 236 -4.37 10.50 9.69
C ILE A 236 -5.05 10.00 8.41
N THR A 237 -4.40 9.09 7.67
CA THR A 237 -4.95 8.55 6.43
C THR A 237 -5.07 7.03 6.47
N LEU A 238 -6.18 6.52 5.91
CA LEU A 238 -6.56 5.11 5.96
C LEU A 238 -6.60 4.56 4.53
N ALA A 239 -5.71 3.62 4.20
CA ALA A 239 -5.56 3.02 2.86
C ALA A 239 -5.41 4.07 1.73
N ALA A 240 -4.76 5.20 2.03
CA ALA A 240 -4.64 6.32 1.10
C ALA A 240 -3.42 6.15 0.14
N PRO A 241 -3.63 6.15 -1.19
CA PRO A 241 -2.54 6.06 -2.16
C PRO A 241 -1.75 7.37 -2.21
N HIS A 242 -0.60 7.44 -1.52
CA HIS A 242 0.22 8.64 -1.42
C HIS A 242 1.35 8.73 -2.45
N ALA A 243 1.98 7.59 -2.77
CA ALA A 243 3.14 7.55 -3.65
C ALA A 243 2.77 7.77 -5.12
N ARG A 244 1.70 7.13 -5.60
CA ARG A 244 1.18 7.20 -6.98
C ARG A 244 -0.34 6.99 -7.00
N PRO A 245 -1.07 7.48 -8.02
CA PRO A 245 -2.50 7.23 -8.16
C PRO A 245 -2.78 5.73 -8.42
N PRO A 246 -3.93 5.18 -7.95
CA PRO A 246 -4.28 3.77 -8.18
C PRO A 246 -4.45 3.39 -9.65
N VAL A 247 -4.74 4.37 -10.52
CA VAL A 247 -5.01 4.25 -11.96
C VAL A 247 -4.51 5.53 -12.66
N SER A 248 -3.87 5.40 -13.82
CA SER A 248 -3.26 6.52 -14.58
C SER A 248 -3.91 6.74 -15.95
N PHE A 249 -5.24 6.61 -16.02
CA PHE A 249 -6.04 6.83 -17.23
C PHE A 249 -6.40 8.30 -17.49
N ASP A 250 -6.14 9.17 -16.53
CA ASP A 250 -6.22 10.63 -16.66
C ASP A 250 -4.82 11.25 -16.52
N GLY A 251 -4.58 12.34 -17.26
CA GLY A 251 -3.35 13.12 -17.16
C GLY A 251 -3.37 14.10 -15.98
N ASP A 252 -4.53 14.61 -15.60
CA ASP A 252 -4.66 15.66 -14.58
C ASP A 252 -4.44 15.10 -13.18
N ILE A 253 -4.93 13.90 -12.89
CA ILE A 253 -4.63 13.20 -11.63
C ILE A 253 -3.12 12.93 -11.50
N VAL A 254 -2.43 12.50 -12.57
CA VAL A 254 -0.99 12.25 -12.55
C VAL A 254 -0.20 13.55 -12.36
N ARG A 255 -0.58 14.64 -13.05
CA ARG A 255 0.03 15.97 -12.84
C ARG A 255 -0.18 16.49 -11.43
N THR A 256 -1.38 16.33 -10.87
CA THR A 256 -1.74 16.75 -9.51
C THR A 256 -0.93 15.98 -8.46
N TYR A 257 -0.83 14.65 -8.59
CA TYR A 257 -0.01 13.81 -7.71
C TYR A 257 1.46 14.24 -7.71
N ASN A 258 2.03 14.50 -8.89
CA ASN A 258 3.42 14.93 -9.01
C ASN A 258 3.64 16.28 -8.33
N GLY A 259 2.78 17.28 -8.58
CA GLY A 259 2.88 18.60 -7.96
C GLY A 259 2.71 18.58 -6.43
N VAL A 260 1.76 17.80 -5.91
CA VAL A 260 1.56 17.64 -4.46
C VAL A 260 2.73 16.89 -3.81
N ASN A 261 3.27 15.85 -4.46
CA ASN A 261 4.43 15.14 -3.93
C ASN A 261 5.72 15.98 -4.01
N GLU A 262 5.92 16.78 -5.07
CA GLU A 262 7.04 17.73 -5.17
C GLU A 262 6.94 18.83 -4.09
N TYR A 263 5.77 19.45 -3.89
CA TYR A 263 5.56 20.47 -2.86
C TYR A 263 5.90 19.94 -1.46
N TRP A 264 5.40 18.75 -1.11
CA TRP A 264 5.66 18.13 0.19
C TRP A 264 7.16 17.82 0.38
N ARG A 265 7.84 17.24 -0.63
CA ARG A 265 9.29 17.02 -0.61
C ARG A 265 10.09 18.32 -0.46
N ARG A 266 9.70 19.36 -1.19
CA ARG A 266 10.36 20.67 -1.20
C ARG A 266 10.20 21.42 0.12
N ALA A 267 9.07 21.26 0.80
CA ALA A 267 8.86 21.81 2.14
C ALA A 267 9.82 21.16 3.17
N TYR A 268 10.01 19.83 3.12
CA TYR A 268 10.89 19.13 4.06
C TYR A 268 12.39 19.15 3.69
N SER A 269 12.76 19.53 2.46
CA SER A 269 14.17 19.69 2.07
C SER A 269 14.79 21.07 2.43
N GLN A 270 13.98 22.01 2.91
CA GLN A 270 14.43 23.32 3.38
C GLN A 270 15.21 23.22 4.71
N LYS A 271 16.37 23.89 4.79
CA LYS A 271 17.26 23.87 5.96
C LYS A 271 16.75 24.67 7.17
N ARG A 272 15.68 25.46 7.04
CA ARG A 272 15.12 26.32 8.10
C ARG A 272 13.65 25.99 8.33
N ALA A 273 13.27 25.76 9.59
CA ALA A 273 11.90 25.46 9.97
C ALA A 273 10.94 26.66 9.78
N THR A 274 11.45 27.89 9.75
CA THR A 274 10.69 29.12 9.43
C THR A 274 10.18 29.17 8.00
N ASP A 275 10.92 28.57 7.08
CA ASP A 275 10.69 28.68 5.64
C ASP A 275 9.77 27.55 5.14
N ASN A 276 9.54 26.54 6.00
CA ASN A 276 8.75 25.34 5.76
C ASN A 276 7.30 25.51 6.25
N PRO A 277 6.30 25.60 5.33
CA PRO A 277 4.89 25.78 5.68
C PRO A 277 4.26 24.54 6.35
N LEU A 278 4.90 23.37 6.23
CA LEU A 278 4.47 22.10 6.82
C LEU A 278 5.19 21.75 8.14
N SER A 279 6.03 22.64 8.68
CA SER A 279 6.85 22.41 9.89
C SER A 279 6.07 22.04 11.16
N GLN A 280 4.76 22.33 11.20
CA GLN A 280 3.83 21.98 12.28
C GLN A 280 2.77 20.93 11.87
N VAL A 281 2.89 20.34 10.68
CA VAL A 281 1.98 19.29 10.18
C VAL A 281 2.51 17.91 10.54
N THR A 282 1.61 17.04 10.99
CA THR A 282 1.86 15.62 11.23
C THR A 282 1.03 14.79 10.24
N LEU A 283 1.63 13.81 9.56
CA LEU A 283 0.94 12.90 8.63
C LEU A 283 1.21 11.43 8.97
N ILE A 284 0.21 10.69 9.40
CA ILE A 284 0.30 9.23 9.63
C ILE A 284 -0.47 8.48 8.54
N SER A 285 0.17 7.52 7.88
CA SER A 285 -0.46 6.65 6.86
C SER A 285 -0.65 5.24 7.40
N ILE A 286 -1.89 4.78 7.48
CA ILE A 286 -2.27 3.43 7.94
C ILE A 286 -2.71 2.60 6.73
N ALA A 287 -1.95 1.57 6.39
CA ALA A 287 -2.18 0.66 5.26
C ALA A 287 -2.91 -0.63 5.68
N GLY A 288 -3.76 -1.17 4.79
CA GLY A 288 -4.57 -2.36 5.06
C GLY A 288 -3.83 -3.71 4.97
N GLY A 289 -2.62 -3.73 4.38
CA GLY A 289 -1.87 -4.97 4.10
C GLY A 289 -2.37 -5.71 2.87
N GLY A 290 -2.27 -7.04 2.87
CA GLY A 290 -2.61 -7.89 1.72
C GLY A 290 -4.10 -8.11 1.48
N LEU A 291 -4.99 -7.63 2.37
CA LEU A 291 -6.43 -7.65 2.18
C LEU A 291 -6.97 -6.45 1.38
N ASP A 292 -6.16 -5.41 1.13
CA ASP A 292 -6.54 -4.36 0.20
C ASP A 292 -6.37 -4.84 -1.25
N THR A 293 -7.51 -5.14 -1.88
CA THR A 293 -7.61 -5.56 -3.28
C THR A 293 -8.07 -4.42 -4.21
N ILE A 294 -8.18 -3.18 -3.70
CA ILE A 294 -8.55 -1.99 -4.49
C ILE A 294 -7.31 -1.12 -4.75
N VAL A 295 -6.45 -0.95 -3.75
CA VAL A 295 -5.20 -0.19 -3.78
C VAL A 295 -4.07 -1.08 -3.29
N SER A 296 -2.94 -1.13 -3.98
CA SER A 296 -1.77 -1.86 -3.46
C SER A 296 -1.25 -1.11 -2.23
N SER A 297 -1.18 -1.76 -1.06
CA SER A 297 -0.74 -1.13 0.19
C SER A 297 0.66 -0.48 0.09
N ASP A 298 1.50 -0.95 -0.84
CA ASP A 298 2.80 -0.33 -1.17
C ASP A 298 2.64 1.18 -1.50
N TYR A 299 1.55 1.56 -2.20
CA TYR A 299 1.30 2.94 -2.62
C TYR A 299 0.92 3.87 -1.45
N ALA A 300 0.62 3.34 -0.27
CA ALA A 300 0.36 4.12 0.94
C ALA A 300 1.65 4.60 1.64
N SER A 301 2.83 4.18 1.18
CA SER A 301 4.13 4.57 1.75
C SER A 301 4.43 6.07 1.62
N LEU A 302 4.94 6.64 2.70
CA LEU A 302 5.40 8.03 2.83
C LEU A 302 6.92 8.21 2.71
N ALA A 303 7.72 7.14 2.60
CA ALA A 303 9.19 7.18 2.71
C ALA A 303 9.91 8.10 1.68
N SER A 304 9.26 8.37 0.54
CA SER A 304 9.76 9.32 -0.47
C SER A 304 9.19 10.75 -0.33
N ILE A 305 8.39 11.03 0.70
CA ILE A 305 7.52 12.23 0.79
C ILE A 305 7.66 12.95 2.14
N VAL A 306 7.73 12.22 3.26
CA VAL A 306 7.72 12.79 4.62
C VAL A 306 8.79 12.12 5.48
N PRO A 307 9.60 12.87 6.26
CA PRO A 307 10.55 12.30 7.20
C PRO A 307 9.88 11.79 8.50
N ASP A 308 10.48 10.78 9.13
CA ASP A 308 10.10 10.10 10.39
C ASP A 308 9.85 11.04 11.60
N THR A 309 10.24 12.30 11.48
CA THR A 309 10.07 13.38 12.46
C THR A 309 8.73 14.13 12.31
N HIS A 310 8.03 13.95 11.20
CA HIS A 310 6.73 14.57 10.86
C HIS A 310 5.68 13.55 10.41
N GLY A 311 6.07 12.33 10.00
CA GLY A 311 5.13 11.29 9.61
C GLY A 311 5.77 9.92 9.49
N PHE A 312 4.96 8.87 9.38
CA PHE A 312 5.41 7.52 9.05
C PHE A 312 4.27 6.70 8.42
N THR A 313 4.61 5.56 7.82
CA THR A 313 3.65 4.55 7.34
C THR A 313 3.62 3.39 8.32
N VAL A 314 2.46 2.75 8.50
CA VAL A 314 2.27 1.58 9.35
C VAL A 314 1.15 0.71 8.79
N PHE A 315 1.17 -0.59 9.05
CA PHE A 315 0.15 -1.53 8.57
C PHE A 315 -0.78 -1.95 9.72
N THR A 316 -2.06 -2.22 9.44
CA THR A 316 -3.00 -2.67 10.49
C THR A 316 -2.59 -3.98 11.16
N SER A 317 -1.80 -4.83 10.48
CA SER A 317 -1.20 -6.04 11.07
C SER A 317 -0.09 -5.76 12.09
N SER A 318 0.43 -4.54 12.11
CA SER A 318 1.55 -4.09 12.95
C SER A 318 1.08 -3.41 14.23
N ILE A 319 -0.09 -2.75 14.17
CA ILE A 319 -0.67 -2.03 15.30
C ILE A 319 -0.98 -3.00 16.46
N PRO A 320 -0.46 -2.75 17.68
CA PRO A 320 -0.74 -3.59 18.85
C PRO A 320 -2.24 -3.74 19.13
N ASN A 321 -2.67 -4.96 19.48
CA ASN A 321 -4.08 -5.34 19.67
C ASN A 321 -4.96 -5.27 18.40
N VAL A 322 -4.39 -5.03 17.21
CA VAL A 322 -5.08 -5.15 15.92
C VAL A 322 -4.64 -6.41 15.20
N TRP A 323 -3.34 -6.54 14.92
CA TRP A 323 -2.68 -7.74 14.37
C TRP A 323 -3.35 -8.43 13.16
N THR A 324 -4.16 -7.70 12.39
CA THR A 324 -4.89 -8.23 11.22
C THR A 324 -4.82 -7.26 10.05
N GLY A 325 -4.87 -7.79 8.83
CA GLY A 325 -5.10 -6.97 7.64
C GLY A 325 -6.52 -6.39 7.65
N ALA A 326 -6.68 -5.20 7.08
CA ALA A 326 -7.98 -4.61 6.82
C ALA A 326 -8.19 -4.50 5.30
N ASP A 327 -9.32 -4.97 4.79
CA ASP A 327 -9.69 -4.66 3.40
C ASP A 327 -10.00 -3.17 3.23
N HIS A 328 -10.02 -2.71 1.98
CA HIS A 328 -10.12 -1.31 1.62
C HIS A 328 -11.32 -0.57 2.25
N LEU A 329 -12.41 -1.28 2.56
CA LEU A 329 -13.58 -0.72 3.22
C LEU A 329 -13.61 -1.07 4.71
N ALA A 330 -13.16 -2.26 5.10
CA ALA A 330 -13.04 -2.68 6.49
C ALA A 330 -12.17 -1.75 7.34
N ILE A 331 -11.14 -1.12 6.78
CA ILE A 331 -10.32 -0.13 7.49
C ILE A 331 -11.16 1.05 8.05
N THR A 332 -12.38 1.27 7.54
CA THR A 332 -13.31 2.31 8.04
C THR A 332 -14.27 1.85 9.14
N TRP A 333 -14.37 0.54 9.43
CA TRP A 333 -15.32 -0.01 10.42
C TRP A 333 -14.78 -1.10 11.35
N CYS A 334 -13.58 -1.64 11.07
CA CYS A 334 -12.88 -2.63 11.88
C CYS A 334 -12.72 -2.15 13.33
N ASP A 335 -13.32 -2.89 14.28
CA ASP A 335 -13.44 -2.44 15.67
C ASP A 335 -12.08 -2.25 16.37
N GLN A 336 -11.09 -3.09 16.05
CA GLN A 336 -9.74 -2.95 16.59
C GLN A 336 -9.04 -1.69 16.06
N VAL A 337 -9.13 -1.43 14.74
CA VAL A 337 -8.50 -0.26 14.10
C VAL A 337 -9.12 1.05 14.59
N ARG A 338 -10.46 1.13 14.63
CA ARG A 338 -11.15 2.37 15.05
C ARG A 338 -10.81 2.74 16.49
N LYS A 339 -10.68 1.76 17.39
CA LYS A 339 -10.27 1.97 18.79
C LYS A 339 -8.85 2.51 18.91
N SER A 340 -7.88 1.88 18.25
CA SER A 340 -6.49 2.36 18.26
C SER A 340 -6.38 3.81 17.74
N VAL A 341 -7.03 4.13 16.61
CA VAL A 341 -7.02 5.49 16.05
C VAL A 341 -7.70 6.52 16.97
N ILE A 342 -8.85 6.19 17.58
CA ILE A 342 -9.54 7.10 18.49
C ILE A 342 -8.76 7.30 19.79
N HIS A 343 -8.18 6.26 20.38
CA HIS A 343 -7.36 6.41 21.60
C HIS A 343 -6.11 7.27 21.31
N ALA A 344 -5.45 7.05 20.16
CA ALA A 344 -4.32 7.87 19.73
C ALA A 344 -4.70 9.34 19.54
N LEU A 345 -5.88 9.65 18.98
CA LEU A 345 -6.40 11.01 18.90
C LEU A 345 -6.63 11.61 20.30
N TYR A 346 -7.17 10.85 21.24
CA TYR A 346 -7.39 11.34 22.61
C TYR A 346 -6.10 11.63 23.40
N ASP A 347 -4.94 11.09 23.01
CA ASP A 347 -3.62 11.47 23.56
C ASP A 347 -2.90 12.58 22.75
N VAL A 348 -3.42 12.93 21.57
CA VAL A 348 -2.91 13.99 20.71
C VAL A 348 -3.62 15.33 20.91
N ILE A 349 -4.89 15.32 21.34
CA ILE A 349 -5.65 16.54 21.63
C ILE A 349 -5.23 17.23 22.93
N ASP A 350 -5.37 18.56 22.94
CA ASP A 350 -5.10 19.42 24.09
C ASP A 350 -5.87 20.75 23.94
N VAL A 351 -7.02 20.88 24.63
CA VAL A 351 -7.88 22.07 24.51
C VAL A 351 -7.33 23.32 25.21
N THR A 352 -6.23 23.21 25.97
CA THR A 352 -5.58 24.37 26.63
C THR A 352 -4.89 25.30 25.63
N LYS A 353 -4.73 24.86 24.38
CA LYS A 353 -4.08 25.59 23.28
C LYS A 353 -5.09 25.80 22.16
N SER A 354 -5.08 26.96 21.52
CA SER A 354 -5.96 27.24 20.37
C SER A 354 -5.78 26.23 19.22
N ILE A 355 -4.58 25.68 19.03
CA ILE A 355 -4.27 24.61 18.06
C ILE A 355 -4.88 23.24 18.43
N GLN A 356 -5.58 23.13 19.56
CA GLN A 356 -6.31 21.97 20.09
C GLN A 356 -5.50 20.65 20.19
N THR A 357 -4.17 20.69 20.05
CA THR A 357 -3.28 19.51 20.05
C THR A 357 -1.96 19.79 20.74
N VAL A 358 -1.30 18.71 21.18
CA VAL A 358 0.06 18.76 21.73
C VAL A 358 1.10 19.12 20.66
N SER A 359 2.33 19.40 21.08
CA SER A 359 3.44 19.79 20.19
C SER A 359 3.73 18.70 19.14
N ARG A 360 4.26 19.09 17.97
CA ARG A 360 4.54 18.15 16.86
C ARG A 360 5.40 16.94 17.31
N ALA A 361 6.36 17.14 18.21
CA ALA A 361 7.14 16.05 18.80
C ALA A 361 6.29 15.14 19.70
N GLY A 362 5.46 15.71 20.59
CA GLY A 362 4.52 14.95 21.42
C GLY A 362 3.53 14.13 20.61
N ARG A 363 3.02 14.67 19.49
CA ARG A 363 2.15 13.93 18.57
C ARG A 363 2.86 12.75 17.91
N MET A 364 4.11 12.93 17.45
CA MET A 364 4.89 11.81 16.92
C MET A 364 5.16 10.74 17.98
N HIS A 365 5.46 11.12 19.23
CA HIS A 365 5.65 10.17 20.33
C HIS A 365 4.35 9.39 20.62
N ALA A 366 3.21 10.08 20.73
CA ALA A 366 1.90 9.45 20.93
C ALA A 366 1.52 8.49 19.79
N PHE A 367 1.65 8.91 18.52
CA PHE A 367 1.35 8.04 17.37
C PHE A 367 2.30 6.85 17.27
N LYS A 368 3.60 7.02 17.55
CA LYS A 368 4.54 5.89 17.57
C LYS A 368 4.19 4.89 18.67
N ARG A 369 3.82 5.36 19.87
CA ARG A 369 3.37 4.51 20.98
C ARG A 369 2.08 3.73 20.68
N TRP A 370 1.13 4.32 19.97
CA TRP A 370 -0.17 3.68 19.67
C TRP A 370 -0.17 2.78 18.42
N PHE A 371 0.74 3.01 17.46
CA PHE A 371 0.72 2.30 16.17
C PHE A 371 1.94 1.40 15.90
N LEU A 372 3.13 1.68 16.46
CA LEU A 372 4.30 0.83 16.29
C LEU A 372 4.37 -0.25 17.39
N THR A 373 5.25 -1.24 17.23
CA THR A 373 5.33 -2.37 18.18
C THR A 373 6.17 -2.07 19.42
N GLY A 374 7.10 -1.10 19.35
CA GLY A 374 8.08 -0.82 20.41
C GLY A 374 9.39 -1.61 20.25
N LEU A 375 9.51 -2.38 19.15
CA LEU A 375 10.70 -3.14 18.71
C LEU A 375 11.46 -2.43 17.58
N GLU A 376 10.93 -1.34 17.03
CA GLU A 376 11.55 -0.55 15.97
C GLU A 376 12.72 0.28 16.55
N LYS A 377 13.80 0.49 15.77
CA LYS A 377 14.95 1.32 16.16
C LYS A 377 14.60 2.78 16.51
N VAL A 378 13.39 3.22 16.15
CA VAL A 378 12.86 4.57 16.34
C VAL A 378 11.92 4.66 17.57
N ALA A 379 11.69 3.56 18.28
CA ALA A 379 10.89 3.53 19.50
C ALA A 379 11.70 4.03 20.71
N GLU A 380 11.30 5.16 21.30
CA GLU A 380 11.91 5.66 22.53
C GLU A 380 11.55 4.77 23.72
N LYS A 381 12.55 4.33 24.50
CA LYS A 381 12.33 3.76 25.85
C LYS A 381 12.09 4.87 26.86
N SER A 382 11.15 4.65 27.78
CA SER A 382 10.78 5.59 28.85
C SER A 382 11.57 5.36 30.14
N LEU A 383 12.04 4.13 30.42
CA LEU A 383 12.78 3.77 31.63
C LEU A 383 13.97 4.71 31.95
N PRO A 384 14.79 5.18 30.98
CA PRO A 384 15.87 6.13 31.29
C PRO A 384 15.35 7.49 31.78
N ARG A 385 14.20 7.95 31.27
CA ARG A 385 13.56 9.25 31.59
C ARG A 385 12.68 9.19 32.84
N GLU A 386 12.37 8.01 33.36
CA GLU A 386 11.58 7.80 34.58
C GLU A 386 12.38 8.15 35.85
N GLU A 387 11.74 8.84 36.80
CA GLU A 387 12.26 8.99 38.17
C GLU A 387 12.01 7.71 38.99
N PRO A 388 12.88 7.36 39.96
CA PRO A 388 12.69 6.18 40.81
C PRO A 388 11.54 6.39 41.81
N LYS A 389 10.39 5.76 41.53
CA LYS A 389 9.15 5.88 42.33
C LYS A 389 9.04 4.86 43.46
N THR A 390 9.81 3.77 43.40
CA THR A 390 9.71 2.62 44.32
C THR A 390 10.98 2.46 45.14
N LEU A 391 10.82 2.34 46.47
CA LEU A 391 11.85 1.90 47.40
C LEU A 391 11.60 0.44 47.75
N LEU A 392 12.54 -0.44 47.41
CA LEU A 392 12.48 -1.87 47.71
C LEU A 392 13.50 -2.21 48.82
N ILE A 393 13.08 -2.95 49.84
CA ILE A 393 13.96 -3.41 50.93
C ILE A 393 14.04 -4.94 50.91
N VAL A 394 15.27 -5.46 50.92
CA VAL A 394 15.62 -6.84 50.57
C VAL A 394 16.52 -7.47 51.63
N ASP A 395 16.25 -8.73 51.97
CA ASP A 395 17.05 -9.59 52.86
C ASP A 395 17.86 -10.63 52.05
N GLU A 396 18.96 -11.15 52.58
CA GLU A 396 19.87 -12.09 51.87
C GLU A 396 19.19 -13.40 51.42
N LYS A 397 18.03 -13.73 51.99
CA LYS A 397 17.22 -14.92 51.69
C LYS A 397 16.46 -14.85 50.36
N ASN A 398 16.43 -13.68 49.70
CA ASN A 398 15.73 -13.51 48.43
C ASN A 398 16.46 -14.23 47.29
N ALA A 399 15.72 -14.72 46.30
CA ALA A 399 16.27 -15.59 45.26
C ALA A 399 17.17 -14.79 44.28
N LEU A 400 18.47 -14.74 44.57
CA LEU A 400 19.48 -14.23 43.65
C LEU A 400 19.72 -15.26 42.54
N VAL A 401 19.47 -14.85 41.30
CA VAL A 401 19.77 -15.64 40.11
C VAL A 401 21.28 -15.59 39.86
N SER A 402 21.90 -16.75 39.64
CA SER A 402 23.33 -16.83 39.29
C SER A 402 23.67 -15.96 38.08
N ASP A 403 24.81 -15.29 38.13
CA ASP A 403 25.17 -14.32 37.09
C ASP A 403 25.24 -14.96 35.69
N GLY A 404 24.73 -14.25 34.68
CA GLY A 404 24.56 -14.75 33.31
C GLY A 404 23.61 -15.94 33.12
N HIS A 405 22.90 -16.42 34.14
CA HIS A 405 21.93 -17.52 33.99
C HIS A 405 20.53 -17.01 33.64
N ARG A 406 19.77 -17.85 32.91
CA ARG A 406 18.37 -17.62 32.59
C ARG A 406 17.48 -17.80 33.83
N PHE A 407 16.63 -16.82 34.08
CA PHE A 407 15.55 -16.89 35.05
C PHE A 407 14.28 -17.48 34.43
N VAL A 408 13.63 -18.42 35.13
CA VAL A 408 12.40 -19.09 34.67
C VAL A 408 11.45 -19.31 35.85
N LEU A 409 10.26 -18.70 35.79
CA LEU A 409 9.10 -19.07 36.62
C LEU A 409 8.08 -19.79 35.73
N ARG A 410 7.78 -21.05 36.04
CA ARG A 410 6.76 -21.84 35.30
C ARG A 410 5.33 -21.69 35.85
N SER A 411 5.19 -21.03 36.99
CA SER A 411 3.92 -20.68 37.65
C SER A 411 4.15 -19.50 38.59
N LEU A 412 3.11 -18.71 38.84
CA LEU A 412 3.09 -17.62 39.82
C LEU A 412 2.27 -18.03 41.06
N GLY A 413 2.43 -17.30 42.16
CA GLY A 413 1.70 -17.51 43.41
C GLY A 413 2.06 -18.80 44.14
N GLN A 414 3.35 -19.14 44.16
CA GLN A 414 3.90 -20.24 44.97
C GLN A 414 4.01 -19.88 46.46
N SER A 415 4.07 -18.59 46.80
CA SER A 415 4.05 -18.08 48.17
C SER A 415 2.65 -17.63 48.56
N HIS A 416 2.06 -18.26 49.59
CA HIS A 416 0.68 -17.98 50.01
C HIS A 416 0.49 -16.73 50.88
N TYR A 417 1.58 -16.11 51.38
CA TYR A 417 1.50 -15.08 52.43
C TYR A 417 2.31 -13.79 52.17
N GLN A 418 3.31 -13.82 51.29
CA GLN A 418 4.14 -12.65 50.95
C GLN A 418 4.54 -12.67 49.46
N PRO A 419 4.69 -11.52 48.79
CA PRO A 419 5.21 -11.45 47.42
C PRO A 419 6.58 -12.11 47.31
N SER A 420 6.79 -12.95 46.30
CA SER A 420 8.11 -13.56 46.05
C SER A 420 8.94 -12.69 45.11
N LEU A 421 10.10 -12.26 45.60
CA LEU A 421 11.09 -11.49 44.87
C LEU A 421 12.20 -12.39 44.33
N SER A 422 12.56 -12.18 43.07
CA SER A 422 13.79 -12.71 42.45
C SER A 422 14.63 -11.57 41.90
N LEU A 423 15.96 -11.66 42.09
CA LEU A 423 16.92 -10.66 41.64
C LEU A 423 17.87 -11.26 40.59
N MET A 424 17.92 -10.70 39.39
CA MET A 424 19.03 -10.91 38.46
C MET A 424 20.07 -9.79 38.66
N PRO A 425 21.35 -10.11 38.92
CA PRO A 425 22.42 -9.12 38.94
C PRO A 425 22.70 -8.58 37.53
N ILE A 426 23.25 -7.36 37.47
CA ILE A 426 23.78 -6.74 36.25
C ILE A 426 25.27 -6.49 36.48
N SER A 427 26.10 -7.49 36.16
CA SER A 427 27.56 -7.38 36.31
C SER A 427 28.22 -6.68 35.12
N GLU A 428 29.32 -5.97 35.35
CA GLU A 428 30.07 -5.28 34.28
C GLU A 428 30.55 -6.23 33.16
N GLY A 429 30.82 -7.50 33.51
CA GLY A 429 31.18 -8.54 32.55
C GLY A 429 30.08 -8.93 31.54
N LEU A 430 28.84 -8.45 31.71
CA LEU A 430 27.72 -8.69 30.79
C LEU A 430 27.44 -7.55 29.81
N ILE A 431 28.09 -6.40 29.93
CA ILE A 431 27.71 -5.18 29.18
C ILE A 431 27.91 -5.35 27.66
N SER A 432 29.06 -5.90 27.25
CA SER A 432 29.49 -5.86 25.85
C SER A 432 28.71 -6.84 24.95
N GLY A 433 27.97 -6.32 23.98
CA GLY A 433 27.31 -7.13 22.95
C GLY A 433 26.20 -8.07 23.44
N ARG A 434 25.52 -7.71 24.54
CA ARG A 434 24.37 -8.46 25.08
C ARG A 434 23.08 -7.66 25.09
N THR A 435 21.97 -8.37 24.89
CA THR A 435 20.61 -7.85 25.04
C THR A 435 19.92 -8.54 26.22
N PHE A 436 19.28 -7.77 27.09
CA PHE A 436 18.34 -8.30 28.07
C PHE A 436 16.98 -8.51 27.41
N SER A 437 16.40 -9.70 27.58
CA SER A 437 15.06 -10.03 27.09
C SER A 437 14.24 -10.70 28.20
N LEU A 438 13.01 -10.23 28.40
CA LEU A 438 12.03 -10.85 29.31
C LEU A 438 10.70 -11.03 28.59
N LEU A 439 10.11 -12.22 28.68
CA LEU A 439 8.78 -12.55 28.16
C LEU A 439 7.92 -13.16 29.28
N THR A 440 6.66 -12.76 29.35
CA THR A 440 5.68 -13.31 30.30
C THR A 440 4.28 -13.36 29.70
N SER A 441 3.48 -14.32 30.16
CA SER A 441 2.05 -14.43 29.85
C SER A 441 1.16 -13.49 30.67
N GLU A 442 1.72 -12.80 31.68
CA GLU A 442 1.00 -11.78 32.46
C GLU A 442 1.22 -10.36 31.92
N ARG A 443 0.37 -9.43 32.36
CA ARG A 443 0.58 -7.99 32.16
C ARG A 443 1.51 -7.45 33.24
N LEU A 444 2.42 -6.56 32.85
CA LEU A 444 3.30 -5.86 33.80
C LEU A 444 2.55 -4.69 34.44
N ASP A 445 2.62 -4.59 35.77
CA ASP A 445 1.91 -3.56 36.52
C ASP A 445 2.70 -2.25 36.59
N SER A 446 2.01 -1.11 36.44
CA SER A 446 2.60 0.19 36.72
C SER A 446 2.49 0.56 38.21
N THR A 447 3.42 1.39 38.70
CA THR A 447 3.60 1.67 40.14
C THR A 447 2.31 2.07 40.85
N GLY A 448 1.86 1.24 41.79
CA GLY A 448 0.65 1.45 42.60
C GLY A 448 -0.59 0.69 42.12
N GLN A 449 -0.53 0.01 40.98
CA GLN A 449 -1.61 -0.88 40.53
C GLN A 449 -1.61 -2.21 41.30
N HIS A 450 -2.81 -2.74 41.54
CA HIS A 450 -3.07 -3.97 42.29
C HIS A 450 -3.15 -5.19 41.34
N GLY A 451 -2.10 -5.40 40.55
CA GLY A 451 -2.03 -6.54 39.62
C GLY A 451 -1.15 -7.68 40.12
N ARG A 452 -0.54 -8.40 39.17
CA ARG A 452 0.09 -9.72 39.39
C ARG A 452 1.61 -9.71 39.41
N LEU A 453 2.25 -8.79 38.68
CA LEU A 453 3.67 -8.89 38.35
C LEU A 453 4.29 -7.51 38.10
N GLU A 454 5.30 -7.14 38.91
CA GLU A 454 6.15 -5.98 38.64
C GLU A 454 7.54 -6.41 38.18
N VAL A 455 8.07 -5.73 37.17
CA VAL A 455 9.48 -5.77 36.78
C VAL A 455 10.08 -4.41 37.06
N LEU A 456 11.09 -4.38 37.92
CA LEU A 456 11.73 -3.17 38.41
C LEU A 456 13.24 -3.20 38.10
N PHE A 457 13.80 -2.06 37.72
CA PHE A 457 15.23 -1.86 37.51
C PHE A 457 15.78 -1.02 38.66
N CYS A 458 16.80 -1.55 39.35
CA CYS A 458 17.13 -1.14 40.71
C CYS A 458 18.63 -0.90 40.91
N SER A 459 18.97 0.11 41.71
CA SER A 459 20.33 0.41 42.18
C SER A 459 20.39 0.54 43.70
N VAL A 460 21.52 0.16 44.31
CA VAL A 460 21.73 0.17 45.76
C VAL A 460 21.86 1.61 46.27
N ILE A 461 21.09 1.94 47.31
CA ILE A 461 21.19 3.22 48.01
C ILE A 461 22.31 3.12 49.05
N PRO A 462 23.43 3.87 48.92
CA PRO A 462 24.52 3.80 49.90
C PRO A 462 24.07 4.36 51.26
N VAL A 463 24.46 3.68 52.34
CA VAL A 463 23.98 3.90 53.71
C VAL A 463 24.17 5.35 54.21
N HIS A 464 25.13 6.10 53.65
CA HIS A 464 25.42 7.48 54.06
C HIS A 464 24.53 8.56 53.41
N ALA A 465 23.65 8.23 52.46
CA ALA A 465 22.81 9.19 51.71
C ALA A 465 21.59 9.74 52.49
N HIS A 466 21.75 9.99 53.79
CA HIS A 466 20.65 10.17 54.75
C HIS A 466 19.92 11.52 54.71
N GLN A 467 20.40 12.53 53.97
CA GLN A 467 19.89 13.92 54.05
C GLN A 467 19.29 14.47 52.75
N SER A 468 19.28 13.69 51.67
CA SER A 468 18.78 14.12 50.34
C SER A 468 18.16 12.97 49.53
N ALA A 469 17.46 12.05 50.21
CA ALA A 469 16.74 10.96 49.54
C ALA A 469 15.50 11.48 48.78
N PRO A 470 15.21 10.98 47.57
CA PRO A 470 14.00 11.34 46.83
C PRO A 470 12.74 10.80 47.51
N SER A 471 11.61 11.48 47.31
CA SER A 471 10.31 11.10 47.89
C SER A 471 9.67 9.94 47.12
N PHE A 472 10.08 8.70 47.43
CA PHE A 472 9.49 7.49 46.87
C PHE A 472 7.97 7.42 47.15
N LYS A 473 7.18 7.05 46.13
CA LYS A 473 5.71 6.95 46.21
C LYS A 473 5.24 5.61 46.76
N VAL A 474 6.03 4.56 46.56
CA VAL A 474 5.76 3.20 47.06
C VAL A 474 6.98 2.70 47.82
N LYS A 475 6.78 2.25 49.06
CA LYS A 475 7.77 1.46 49.80
C LYS A 475 7.28 0.01 49.84
N MET A 476 8.10 -0.91 49.36
CA MET A 476 7.88 -2.36 49.48
C MET A 476 8.96 -2.94 50.39
N ASP A 477 8.55 -3.59 51.48
CA ASP A 477 9.47 -4.22 52.43
C ASP A 477 9.27 -5.73 52.37
N LEU A 478 10.30 -6.43 51.89
CA LEU A 478 10.35 -7.90 51.78
C LEU A 478 11.53 -8.45 52.63
N SER A 479 11.89 -7.72 53.69
CA SER A 479 12.89 -8.15 54.65
C SER A 479 12.24 -8.90 55.83
N SER A 480 12.92 -9.92 56.34
CA SER A 480 12.39 -10.79 57.41
C SER A 480 13.05 -10.50 58.76
N ASP A 481 12.80 -9.28 59.27
CA ASP A 481 13.35 -8.73 60.53
C ASP A 481 14.88 -8.87 60.71
N SER A 482 15.63 -8.93 59.60
CA SER A 482 17.08 -9.16 59.62
C SER A 482 17.88 -7.86 59.78
N SER A 483 19.05 -7.96 60.43
CA SER A 483 19.95 -6.82 60.65
C SER A 483 20.73 -6.36 59.40
N HIS A 484 20.53 -7.01 58.25
CA HIS A 484 21.30 -6.81 57.01
C HIS A 484 20.42 -6.48 55.80
N SER A 485 19.34 -5.72 56.01
CA SER A 485 18.45 -5.28 54.94
C SER A 485 19.16 -4.34 53.94
N THR A 486 19.26 -4.74 52.67
CA THR A 486 19.72 -3.87 51.57
C THR A 486 18.57 -3.01 51.06
N ARG A 487 18.84 -1.74 50.73
CA ARG A 487 17.84 -0.79 50.22
C ARG A 487 18.12 -0.46 48.75
N LEU A 488 17.12 -0.64 47.90
CA LEU A 488 17.19 -0.44 46.46
C LEU A 488 16.26 0.69 46.01
N SER A 489 16.81 1.61 45.23
CA SER A 489 16.08 2.65 44.50
C SER A 489 15.67 2.09 43.15
N CYS A 490 14.37 1.99 42.88
CA CYS A 490 13.85 1.25 41.73
C CYS A 490 12.94 2.09 40.81
N LYS A 491 13.16 1.97 39.49
CA LYS A 491 12.25 2.39 38.42
C LYS A 491 11.40 1.20 37.96
N ASN A 492 10.21 1.44 37.41
CA ASN A 492 9.28 0.40 36.94
C ASN A 492 9.28 0.33 35.41
N ALA A 493 9.27 -0.88 34.84
CA ALA A 493 9.41 -1.08 33.39
C ALA A 493 8.10 -1.26 32.61
N ALA A 494 6.93 -1.22 33.27
CA ALA A 494 5.65 -1.51 32.61
C ALA A 494 5.25 -0.47 31.55
N SER A 495 5.82 0.74 31.58
CA SER A 495 5.64 1.76 30.54
C SER A 495 6.30 1.40 29.20
N ASP A 496 7.34 0.55 29.23
CA ASP A 496 8.09 0.04 28.07
C ASP A 496 7.69 -1.39 27.68
N ALA A 497 6.61 -1.93 28.27
CA ALA A 497 6.10 -3.26 27.99
C ALA A 497 5.54 -3.36 26.56
N ILE A 498 6.19 -4.19 25.74
CA ILE A 498 5.81 -4.51 24.38
C ILE A 498 4.73 -5.58 24.41
N VAL A 499 3.59 -5.33 23.77
CA VAL A 499 2.46 -6.26 23.74
C VAL A 499 2.58 -7.19 22.54
N LEU A 500 2.71 -8.50 22.78
CA LEU A 500 2.80 -9.54 21.74
C LEU A 500 1.54 -10.44 21.75
N PRO A 501 1.07 -10.91 20.58
CA PRO A 501 -0.09 -11.81 20.52
C PRO A 501 0.22 -13.16 21.17
N ALA A 502 -0.74 -13.70 21.93
CA ALA A 502 -0.57 -14.92 22.70
C ALA A 502 -0.37 -16.16 21.80
N SER A 503 0.75 -16.86 21.97
CA SER A 503 1.12 -18.04 21.19
C SER A 503 1.09 -19.30 22.07
N THR A 504 -0.08 -19.93 22.17
CA THR A 504 -0.28 -21.20 22.89
C THR A 504 -0.76 -22.29 21.94
N ILE A 505 -0.85 -23.54 22.43
CA ILE A 505 -1.31 -24.70 21.64
C ILE A 505 -2.72 -24.54 21.07
N HIS A 506 -3.54 -23.65 21.67
CA HIS A 506 -4.89 -23.32 21.22
C HIS A 506 -4.96 -22.04 20.35
N SER A 507 -3.89 -21.26 20.28
CA SER A 507 -3.83 -20.07 19.42
C SER A 507 -3.92 -20.47 17.95
N THR A 508 -4.71 -19.72 17.19
CA THR A 508 -4.97 -19.95 15.77
C THR A 508 -4.67 -18.72 14.91
N ASP A 509 -5.07 -17.54 15.39
CA ASP A 509 -4.85 -16.25 14.75
C ASP A 509 -4.35 -15.24 15.78
N PRO A 510 -3.44 -14.31 15.44
CA PRO A 510 -2.85 -13.37 16.40
C PRO A 510 -3.85 -12.34 16.94
N PHE A 511 -4.91 -12.03 16.18
CA PHE A 511 -5.90 -10.98 16.47
C PHE A 511 -7.08 -11.44 17.35
N LYS A 512 -7.06 -12.68 17.85
CA LYS A 512 -8.13 -13.23 18.70
C LYS A 512 -7.93 -12.83 20.16
N ASN A 513 -9.01 -12.36 20.78
CA ASN A 513 -9.03 -11.91 22.18
C ASN A 513 -9.30 -13.06 23.18
N ASP A 514 -9.19 -14.32 22.74
CA ASP A 514 -9.51 -15.52 23.52
C ASP A 514 -8.51 -15.76 24.67
N GLN A 515 -7.33 -15.13 24.61
CA GLN A 515 -6.25 -15.23 25.58
C GLN A 515 -5.60 -13.86 25.84
N GLN A 516 -5.00 -13.70 27.02
CA GLN A 516 -4.27 -12.47 27.36
C GLN A 516 -2.97 -12.37 26.53
N PRO A 517 -2.72 -11.25 25.82
CA PRO A 517 -1.45 -10.99 25.15
C PRO A 517 -0.24 -11.10 26.09
N PHE A 518 0.88 -11.56 25.56
CA PHE A 518 2.14 -11.66 26.30
C PHE A 518 2.77 -10.26 26.45
N SER A 519 3.43 -10.01 27.59
CA SER A 519 4.26 -8.83 27.78
C SER A 519 5.72 -9.17 27.51
N PHE A 520 6.39 -8.36 26.71
CA PHE A 520 7.80 -8.49 26.36
C PHE A 520 8.57 -7.22 26.75
N LEU A 521 9.81 -7.39 27.23
CA LEU A 521 10.75 -6.31 27.47
C LEU A 521 12.06 -6.64 26.75
N GLN A 522 12.65 -5.64 26.10
CA GLN A 522 13.95 -5.76 25.44
C GLN A 522 14.74 -4.46 25.59
N TYR A 523 15.98 -4.58 26.06
CA TYR A 523 16.95 -3.50 26.26
C TYR A 523 18.35 -3.99 25.87
N LYS A 524 19.25 -3.10 25.44
CA LYS A 524 20.68 -3.44 25.36
C LYS A 524 21.26 -3.44 26.77
N ALA A 525 22.25 -4.27 27.06
CA ALA A 525 22.96 -4.19 28.35
C ALA A 525 23.66 -2.83 28.55
N GLU A 526 24.04 -2.18 27.44
CA GLU A 526 24.52 -0.79 27.36
C GLU A 526 23.50 0.24 27.91
N ASP A 527 22.19 0.02 27.72
CA ASP A 527 21.13 0.92 28.22
C ASP A 527 20.88 0.77 29.74
N LEU A 528 21.46 -0.27 30.36
CA LEU A 528 21.17 -0.70 31.73
C LEU A 528 22.27 -0.38 32.75
N LEU A 529 23.31 0.35 32.34
CA LEU A 529 24.48 0.71 33.16
C LEU A 529 24.17 1.45 34.47
N GLU A 530 23.03 2.11 34.58
CA GLU A 530 22.60 2.81 35.80
C GLU A 530 22.07 1.86 36.91
N TYR A 531 21.85 0.58 36.59
CA TYR A 531 21.18 -0.38 37.47
C TYR A 531 22.11 -1.55 37.80
N GLN A 532 21.93 -2.13 38.99
CA GLN A 532 22.74 -3.24 39.52
C GLN A 532 21.92 -4.53 39.62
N TYR A 533 20.59 -4.41 39.70
CA TYR A 533 19.68 -5.54 39.78
C TYR A 533 18.42 -5.31 38.94
N ILE A 534 17.95 -6.38 38.31
CA ILE A 534 16.59 -6.50 37.76
C ILE A 534 15.78 -7.31 38.77
N ALA A 535 14.76 -6.69 39.35
CA ALA A 535 13.88 -7.28 40.33
C ALA A 535 12.56 -7.70 39.69
N VAL A 536 12.24 -9.00 39.75
CA VAL A 536 10.94 -9.54 39.36
C VAL A 536 10.15 -9.84 40.63
N VAL A 537 8.99 -9.21 40.77
CA VAL A 537 8.12 -9.30 41.96
C VAL A 537 6.81 -9.97 41.57
N ASP A 538 6.66 -11.23 41.97
CA ASP A 538 5.39 -11.95 41.91
C ASP A 538 4.50 -11.51 43.09
N LYS A 539 3.36 -10.90 42.78
CA LYS A 539 2.37 -10.40 43.74
C LYS A 539 1.18 -11.35 43.93
N VAL A 540 1.11 -12.47 43.20
CA VAL A 540 -0.07 -13.32 43.19
C VAL A 540 -0.14 -14.15 44.47
N SER A 541 -1.25 -14.10 45.20
CA SER A 541 -1.44 -14.86 46.45
C SER A 541 -2.01 -16.27 46.28
N GLN A 542 -2.41 -16.62 45.05
CA GLN A 542 -2.98 -17.91 44.66
C GLN A 542 -2.24 -18.45 43.44
N HIS A 543 -2.09 -19.77 43.36
CA HIS A 543 -1.36 -20.43 42.27
C HIS A 543 -1.96 -20.09 40.90
N SER A 544 -1.14 -19.56 39.99
CA SER A 544 -1.52 -19.17 38.63
C SER A 544 -0.60 -19.83 37.59
N TYR A 545 -1.19 -20.18 36.44
CA TYR A 545 -0.47 -20.69 35.27
C TYR A 545 0.31 -19.60 34.49
N GLY A 546 0.33 -18.36 34.99
CA GLY A 546 1.23 -17.32 34.50
C GLY A 546 2.69 -17.73 34.66
N TRP A 547 3.53 -17.32 33.71
CA TRP A 547 4.95 -17.69 33.67
C TRP A 547 5.82 -16.50 33.26
N VAL A 548 7.11 -16.56 33.59
CA VAL A 548 8.12 -15.54 33.25
C VAL A 548 9.39 -16.23 32.79
N VAL A 549 9.97 -15.78 31.68
CA VAL A 549 11.32 -16.15 31.23
C VAL A 549 12.12 -14.87 31.04
N ALA A 550 13.30 -14.77 31.64
CA ALA A 550 14.21 -13.63 31.46
C ALA A 550 15.66 -14.07 31.31
N GLU A 551 16.43 -13.43 30.44
CA GLU A 551 17.82 -13.76 30.17
C GLU A 551 18.62 -12.58 29.59
N PHE A 552 19.94 -12.74 29.61
CA PHE A 552 20.87 -11.97 28.77
C PHE A 552 21.39 -12.88 27.64
N SER A 553 21.15 -12.51 26.39
CA SER A 553 21.63 -13.20 25.19
C SER A 553 22.75 -12.42 24.53
N ASN A 554 23.80 -13.09 24.03
CA ASN A 554 24.79 -12.44 23.15
C ASN A 554 24.13 -12.10 21.80
N GLU A 555 24.44 -10.95 21.21
CA GLU A 555 23.88 -10.57 19.91
C GLU A 555 24.25 -11.61 18.82
N THR A 556 25.46 -12.17 18.85
CA THR A 556 25.97 -13.22 17.94
C THR A 556 25.13 -14.49 17.91
N ASP A 557 24.52 -14.84 19.04
CA ASP A 557 23.79 -16.10 19.21
C ASP A 557 22.29 -15.90 18.91
N SER A 558 21.88 -14.63 18.79
CA SER A 558 20.53 -14.19 18.46
C SER A 558 20.37 -13.79 16.99
N MET A 559 21.41 -13.29 16.32
CA MET A 559 21.31 -12.72 14.97
C MET A 559 21.97 -13.60 13.89
N TYR A 560 21.17 -14.03 12.93
CA TYR A 560 21.59 -14.85 11.79
C TYR A 560 21.41 -14.08 10.48
N HIS A 561 22.51 -13.59 9.89
CA HIS A 561 22.50 -13.03 8.55
C HIS A 561 22.73 -14.15 7.51
N ILE A 562 21.84 -14.27 6.53
CA ILE A 562 21.86 -15.37 5.53
C ILE A 562 22.06 -14.79 4.13
N ASP A 563 23.33 -14.63 3.74
CA ASP A 563 23.75 -14.15 2.41
C ASP A 563 23.53 -15.22 1.33
N ILE A 564 22.30 -15.27 0.80
CA ILE A 564 21.89 -16.19 -0.25
C ILE A 564 21.39 -15.45 -1.49
N GLY A 565 22.04 -15.67 -2.64
CA GLY A 565 21.57 -15.13 -3.91
C GLY A 565 20.22 -15.74 -4.34
N LEU A 566 19.34 -14.91 -4.91
CA LEU A 566 17.95 -15.26 -5.27
C LEU A 566 17.83 -16.56 -6.09
N GLN A 567 18.77 -16.84 -7.00
CA GLN A 567 18.82 -18.10 -7.77
C GLN A 567 18.94 -19.35 -6.88
N ARG A 568 19.78 -19.29 -5.83
CA ARG A 568 19.98 -20.41 -4.88
C ARG A 568 18.78 -20.53 -3.94
N LEU A 569 18.24 -19.41 -3.47
CA LEU A 569 17.00 -19.35 -2.70
C LEU A 569 15.82 -20.01 -3.43
N LEU A 570 15.69 -19.80 -4.74
CA LEU A 570 14.67 -20.46 -5.59
C LEU A 570 14.92 -21.96 -5.77
N ALA A 571 16.18 -22.39 -5.83
CA ALA A 571 16.55 -23.79 -6.08
C ALA A 571 16.48 -24.68 -4.82
N THR A 572 16.93 -24.19 -3.66
CA THR A 572 17.03 -24.97 -2.41
C THR A 572 16.14 -24.47 -1.28
N GLY A 573 15.70 -23.22 -1.33
CA GLY A 573 15.22 -22.50 -0.14
C GLY A 573 16.36 -22.21 0.85
N VAL A 574 15.96 -21.79 2.05
CA VAL A 574 16.81 -21.63 3.25
C VAL A 574 16.39 -22.67 4.30
N SER A 575 17.37 -23.19 5.05
CA SER A 575 17.16 -24.07 6.19
C SER A 575 18.12 -23.63 7.30
N LEU A 576 17.60 -23.44 8.51
CA LEU A 576 18.36 -23.05 9.70
C LEU A 576 17.93 -23.94 10.87
N GLU A 577 18.89 -24.58 11.54
CA GLU A 577 18.64 -25.38 12.73
C GLU A 577 19.10 -24.61 13.97
N LEU A 578 18.14 -24.23 14.82
CA LEU A 578 18.42 -23.62 16.12
C LEU A 578 18.70 -24.72 17.15
N ALA A 579 19.78 -24.54 17.92
CA ALA A 579 20.19 -25.49 18.95
C ALA A 579 19.15 -25.64 20.08
N SER A 580 19.32 -26.67 20.92
CA SER A 580 18.57 -26.81 22.18
C SER A 580 18.90 -25.66 23.15
N GLN A 581 20.18 -25.36 23.34
CA GLN A 581 20.64 -24.15 24.02
C GLN A 581 20.64 -22.96 23.05
N ARG A 582 19.45 -22.39 22.83
CA ARG A 582 19.20 -21.16 22.06
C ARG A 582 18.71 -20.03 22.96
N PRO A 583 18.81 -18.76 22.54
CA PRO A 583 18.12 -17.65 23.22
C PRO A 583 16.60 -17.71 23.00
N LEU A 584 15.90 -16.96 23.85
CA LEU A 584 14.45 -16.73 23.82
C LEU A 584 13.98 -16.09 22.50
N THR A 585 14.80 -15.22 21.93
CA THR A 585 14.56 -14.51 20.66
C THR A 585 15.70 -14.71 19.68
N THR A 586 15.36 -15.02 18.43
CA THR A 586 16.32 -15.02 17.30
C THR A 586 15.81 -14.12 16.18
N ASN A 587 16.72 -13.36 15.58
CA ASN A 587 16.50 -12.53 14.39
C ASN A 587 17.20 -13.20 13.20
N ILE A 588 16.47 -13.45 12.13
CA ILE A 588 16.99 -14.03 10.89
C ILE A 588 16.84 -12.99 9.79
N GLU A 589 17.94 -12.40 9.34
CA GLU A 589 17.97 -11.41 8.27
C GLU A 589 18.41 -12.06 6.95
N ILE A 590 17.64 -11.86 5.88
CA ILE A 590 17.90 -12.52 4.59
C ILE A 590 17.91 -11.44 3.49
N PRO A 591 19.07 -10.85 3.13
CA PRO A 591 19.15 -9.67 2.26
C PRO A 591 18.45 -9.78 0.89
N ALA A 592 18.36 -10.98 0.33
CA ALA A 592 17.68 -11.23 -0.95
C ALA A 592 16.14 -11.26 -0.87
N LEU A 593 15.53 -11.06 0.31
CA LEU A 593 14.07 -11.04 0.51
C LEU A 593 13.50 -9.62 0.55
N HIS A 594 13.74 -8.84 -0.51
CA HIS A 594 13.26 -7.46 -0.63
C HIS A 594 12.11 -7.29 -1.63
N SER A 595 11.89 -8.26 -2.53
CA SER A 595 10.93 -8.13 -3.63
C SER A 595 9.50 -8.52 -3.25
N SER A 596 8.58 -7.56 -3.32
CA SER A 596 7.16 -7.77 -3.02
C SER A 596 6.42 -8.72 -3.97
N LEU A 597 7.01 -9.06 -5.11
CA LEU A 597 6.43 -9.97 -6.09
C LEU A 597 6.52 -11.45 -5.69
N LEU A 598 7.34 -11.77 -4.69
CA LEU A 598 7.56 -13.14 -4.23
C LEU A 598 6.80 -13.42 -2.93
N ALA A 599 6.36 -14.66 -2.78
CA ALA A 599 5.72 -15.19 -1.59
C ALA A 599 6.41 -16.49 -1.17
N TYR A 600 6.32 -16.85 0.10
CA TYR A 600 7.11 -17.93 0.68
C TYR A 600 6.28 -18.76 1.68
N HIS A 601 6.62 -20.04 1.78
CA HIS A 601 6.18 -20.91 2.87
C HIS A 601 7.30 -21.03 3.90
N LEU A 602 6.99 -20.64 5.13
CA LEU A 602 7.80 -20.89 6.32
C LEU A 602 7.28 -22.14 7.03
N HIS A 603 8.14 -23.12 7.25
CA HIS A 603 7.85 -24.32 8.04
C HIS A 603 8.77 -24.35 9.26
N VAL A 604 8.18 -24.42 10.45
CA VAL A 604 8.90 -24.46 11.73
C VAL A 604 8.62 -25.81 12.37
N GLN A 605 9.66 -26.63 12.51
CA GLN A 605 9.58 -27.97 13.07
C GLN A 605 10.28 -28.02 14.42
N GLN A 606 9.47 -28.08 15.48
CA GLN A 606 9.86 -28.37 16.85
C GLN A 606 9.36 -29.78 17.22
N ARG A 607 10.09 -30.49 18.08
CA ARG A 607 9.70 -31.81 18.62
C ARG A 607 9.20 -31.66 20.05
N ASP A 608 8.29 -32.54 20.46
CA ASP A 608 7.65 -32.51 21.77
C ASP A 608 8.70 -32.46 22.92
N CYS A 609 8.67 -31.39 23.71
CA CYS A 609 9.66 -31.11 24.74
C CYS A 609 9.35 -31.86 26.04
N ARG A 610 10.35 -32.51 26.64
CA ARG A 610 10.15 -33.39 27.81
C ARG A 610 9.72 -32.66 29.09
N SER A 611 10.08 -31.39 29.19
CA SER A 611 9.79 -30.49 30.31
C SER A 611 8.42 -29.81 30.23
N GLY A 612 7.68 -29.98 29.12
CA GLY A 612 6.48 -29.19 28.80
C GLY A 612 6.82 -27.77 28.36
N GLU A 613 6.18 -27.32 27.29
CA GLU A 613 6.42 -26.00 26.68
C GLU A 613 5.60 -24.90 27.38
N LEU A 614 6.22 -23.74 27.61
CA LEU A 614 5.58 -22.54 28.18
C LEU A 614 4.75 -21.78 27.14
N PHE A 615 5.20 -21.77 25.89
CA PHE A 615 4.52 -21.16 24.75
C PHE A 615 4.95 -21.83 23.44
N MET A 616 4.09 -21.75 22.42
CA MET A 616 4.38 -22.27 21.08
C MET A 616 5.19 -21.24 20.27
N PRO A 617 6.02 -21.66 19.29
CA PRO A 617 6.75 -20.73 18.42
C PRO A 617 5.90 -19.59 17.88
N LEU A 618 6.36 -18.36 18.11
CA LEU A 618 5.78 -17.10 17.65
C LEU A 618 6.75 -16.50 16.63
N VAL A 619 6.25 -16.09 15.46
CA VAL A 619 7.07 -15.46 14.40
C VAL A 619 6.51 -14.10 14.05
N ARG A 620 7.37 -13.09 13.93
CA ARG A 620 7.10 -11.77 13.34
C ARG A 620 7.91 -11.65 12.05
N GLN A 621 7.22 -11.56 10.91
CA GLN A 621 7.83 -10.97 9.73
C GLN A 621 7.85 -9.45 9.91
N HIS A 622 8.95 -8.77 9.55
CA HIS A 622 8.98 -7.31 9.57
C HIS A 622 9.91 -6.70 8.51
N ILE A 623 9.60 -5.46 8.14
CA ILE A 623 10.40 -4.59 7.27
C ILE A 623 10.57 -3.25 7.99
N SER A 624 11.82 -2.89 8.31
CA SER A 624 12.10 -1.70 9.14
C SER A 624 11.65 -0.39 8.50
N GLU A 625 11.88 -0.18 7.19
CA GLU A 625 11.60 1.09 6.51
C GLU A 625 10.12 1.48 6.49
N VAL A 626 9.24 0.59 6.01
CA VAL A 626 7.79 0.86 5.91
C VAL A 626 7.03 0.54 7.19
N HIS A 627 7.76 0.20 8.25
CA HIS A 627 7.28 -0.31 9.54
C HIS A 627 6.23 -1.44 9.37
N GLU A 628 6.42 -2.31 8.37
CA GLU A 628 5.59 -3.50 8.24
C GLU A 628 5.96 -4.48 9.35
N SER A 629 4.94 -4.99 10.05
CA SER A 629 5.03 -6.13 10.94
C SER A 629 3.74 -6.95 10.83
N LYS A 630 3.88 -8.27 10.86
CA LYS A 630 2.79 -9.24 10.85
C LYS A 630 3.22 -10.45 11.68
N TYR A 631 2.34 -10.88 12.58
CA TYR A 631 2.62 -11.94 13.54
C TYR A 631 1.94 -13.26 13.14
N PHE A 632 2.57 -14.37 13.45
CA PHE A 632 2.07 -15.73 13.30
C PHE A 632 2.24 -16.44 14.64
N VAL A 633 1.14 -16.97 15.19
CA VAL A 633 1.09 -17.71 16.45
C VAL A 633 1.04 -19.22 16.20
N ASN A 634 1.49 -20.03 17.16
CA ASN A 634 1.43 -21.50 17.09
C ASN A 634 2.08 -22.05 15.81
N VAL A 635 3.24 -21.50 15.42
CA VAL A 635 3.77 -21.65 14.06
C VAL A 635 4.30 -23.05 13.82
N LYS A 636 3.62 -23.77 12.92
CA LYS A 636 4.09 -25.00 12.28
C LYS A 636 4.26 -24.80 10.77
N ASN A 637 3.32 -24.08 10.16
CA ASN A 637 3.41 -23.55 8.80
C ASN A 637 2.90 -22.10 8.79
N ALA A 638 3.52 -21.21 8.02
CA ALA A 638 3.07 -19.83 7.81
C ALA A 638 3.25 -19.39 6.35
N GLU A 639 2.35 -18.53 5.88
CA GLU A 639 2.38 -17.90 4.56
C GLU A 639 2.96 -16.47 4.67
N ILE A 640 4.20 -16.33 4.18
CA ILE A 640 5.03 -15.12 4.26
C ILE A 640 4.89 -14.34 2.96
N ASN A 641 4.39 -13.12 3.07
CA ASN A 641 4.14 -12.19 1.96
C ASN A 641 4.59 -10.79 2.39
N ILE A 642 5.12 -9.94 1.49
CA ILE A 642 5.76 -8.66 1.87
C ILE A 642 5.32 -7.46 1.02
N HIS A 643 5.33 -6.28 1.62
CA HIS A 643 5.13 -4.96 0.99
C HIS A 643 6.45 -4.17 0.93
N GLY A 644 7.53 -4.86 0.54
CA GLY A 644 8.87 -4.28 0.31
C GLY A 644 8.98 -3.54 -1.02
N VAL A 645 10.05 -3.78 -1.77
CA VAL A 645 10.27 -3.16 -3.09
C VAL A 645 9.15 -3.62 -4.04
N ALA A 646 8.37 -2.65 -4.53
CA ALA A 646 7.21 -2.88 -5.39
C ALA A 646 7.36 -2.16 -6.73
N PRO A 647 6.78 -2.72 -7.83
CA PRO A 647 6.88 -2.13 -9.15
C PRO A 647 6.45 -0.67 -9.14
N TYR A 648 7.30 0.17 -9.73
CA TYR A 648 7.09 1.59 -9.89
C TYR A 648 7.07 2.41 -8.58
N MET A 649 7.52 1.89 -7.44
CA MET A 649 7.71 2.73 -6.27
C MET A 649 8.90 3.70 -6.44
N PRO A 650 8.76 4.99 -6.05
CA PRO A 650 9.91 5.89 -5.95
C PRO A 650 10.82 5.46 -4.79
N PRO A 651 12.15 5.68 -4.88
CA PRO A 651 13.07 5.34 -3.79
C PRO A 651 12.82 6.19 -2.53
N PRO A 652 13.32 5.75 -1.36
CA PRO A 652 13.25 6.51 -0.11
C PRO A 652 14.06 7.80 -0.21
N ALA A 653 13.63 8.85 0.48
CA ALA A 653 14.23 10.18 0.36
C ALA A 653 14.75 10.78 1.68
N PHE A 654 14.33 10.24 2.82
CA PHE A 654 14.58 10.82 4.14
C PHE A 654 15.13 9.82 5.18
N THR A 655 14.99 8.52 4.93
CA THR A 655 15.62 7.43 5.69
C THR A 655 17.10 7.27 5.31
N GLU A 656 17.91 6.74 6.23
CA GLU A 656 19.23 6.19 5.87
C GLU A 656 19.06 4.90 5.06
N PRO A 657 20.02 4.54 4.17
CA PRO A 657 19.93 3.35 3.34
C PRO A 657 20.19 2.06 4.13
N THR A 658 19.28 1.73 5.05
CA THR A 658 19.19 0.38 5.64
C THR A 658 18.79 -0.64 4.58
N THR A 659 19.21 -1.89 4.73
CA THR A 659 18.80 -2.96 3.81
C THR A 659 17.28 -3.14 3.88
N ASN A 660 16.60 -3.02 2.74
CA ASN A 660 15.16 -3.29 2.59
C ASN A 660 14.85 -4.79 2.54
N SER A 661 15.50 -5.54 3.42
CA SER A 661 15.45 -6.98 3.58
C SER A 661 14.40 -7.39 4.59
N LEU A 662 13.56 -8.38 4.24
CA LEU A 662 12.71 -9.05 5.22
C LEU A 662 13.57 -9.64 6.35
N SER A 663 13.18 -9.32 7.57
CA SER A 663 13.74 -9.92 8.79
C SER A 663 12.66 -10.72 9.51
N LEU A 664 12.99 -11.97 9.88
CA LEU A 664 12.12 -12.86 10.62
C LEU A 664 12.58 -12.90 12.08
N GLN A 665 11.79 -12.32 12.98
CA GLN A 665 12.03 -12.38 14.42
C GLN A 665 11.20 -13.53 15.00
N VAL A 666 11.85 -14.47 15.68
CA VAL A 666 11.26 -15.72 16.16
C VAL A 666 11.46 -15.82 17.67
N TRP A 667 10.36 -15.94 18.42
CA TRP A 667 10.38 -16.33 19.83
C TRP A 667 10.11 -17.84 19.91
N THR A 668 10.94 -18.55 20.66
CA THR A 668 10.76 -19.98 20.95
C THR A 668 10.99 -20.24 22.43
N ASP A 669 10.26 -21.17 23.04
CA ASP A 669 10.55 -21.58 24.42
C ASP A 669 11.96 -22.17 24.49
N PRO A 670 12.90 -21.54 25.24
CA PRO A 670 14.27 -22.00 25.30
C PRO A 670 14.49 -22.95 26.50
N THR A 671 13.43 -23.31 27.23
CA THR A 671 13.42 -24.33 28.30
C THR A 671 13.14 -25.74 27.78
N CYS A 672 12.93 -25.87 26.46
CA CYS A 672 12.82 -27.12 25.73
C CYS A 672 14.20 -27.73 25.46
N ASP A 673 14.32 -29.06 25.62
CA ASP A 673 15.57 -29.81 25.41
C ASP A 673 15.86 -30.13 23.93
N GLN A 674 14.91 -29.86 23.03
CA GLN A 674 14.98 -30.15 21.60
C GLN A 674 15.35 -28.90 20.77
N GLY A 675 16.07 -29.10 19.66
CA GLY A 675 16.33 -28.04 18.66
C GLY A 675 15.09 -27.73 17.80
N VAL A 676 15.15 -26.63 17.04
CA VAL A 676 14.07 -26.16 16.17
C VAL A 676 14.59 -25.95 14.76
N ASN A 677 14.04 -26.66 13.78
CA ASN A 677 14.40 -26.50 12.37
C ASN A 677 13.43 -25.52 11.68
N ILE A 678 13.97 -24.46 11.10
CA ILE A 678 13.25 -23.40 10.41
C ILE A 678 13.61 -23.49 8.93
N THR A 679 12.62 -23.76 8.07
CA THR A 679 12.84 -23.83 6.62
C THR A 679 11.93 -22.85 5.88
N LEU A 680 12.50 -22.13 4.91
CA LEU A 680 11.80 -21.12 4.12
C LEU A 680 11.97 -21.44 2.63
N LYS A 681 10.85 -21.60 1.92
CA LYS A 681 10.83 -21.98 0.49
C LYS A 681 9.94 -21.02 -0.30
N VAL A 682 10.32 -20.73 -1.54
CA VAL A 682 9.54 -19.83 -2.42
C VAL A 682 8.27 -20.52 -2.89
N ASP A 683 7.12 -19.90 -2.65
CA ASP A 683 5.84 -20.31 -3.22
C ASP A 683 5.70 -19.67 -4.61
N LEU A 684 6.19 -20.37 -5.63
CA LEU A 684 6.09 -19.92 -7.03
C LEU A 684 4.63 -19.74 -7.48
N LEU A 685 3.69 -20.53 -6.96
CA LEU A 685 2.28 -20.43 -7.34
C LEU A 685 1.64 -19.21 -6.68
N GLY A 686 1.82 -19.02 -5.37
CA GLY A 686 1.37 -17.82 -4.65
C GLY A 686 1.99 -16.52 -5.18
N SER A 687 3.25 -16.57 -5.63
CA SER A 687 3.94 -15.43 -6.26
C SER A 687 3.24 -14.96 -7.55
N LEU A 688 2.70 -15.88 -8.36
CA LEU A 688 1.92 -15.51 -9.57
C LEU A 688 0.67 -14.68 -9.23
N GLY A 689 0.05 -14.90 -8.06
CA GLY A 689 -1.09 -14.11 -7.59
C GLY A 689 -0.70 -12.66 -7.25
N LYS A 690 0.53 -12.43 -6.76
CA LYS A 690 1.02 -11.09 -6.40
C LYS A 690 1.27 -10.19 -7.62
N LEU A 691 1.43 -10.77 -8.81
CA LEU A 691 1.51 -10.03 -10.08
C LEU A 691 0.17 -9.35 -10.46
N TRP A 692 -0.98 -9.94 -10.11
CA TRP A 692 -2.31 -9.50 -10.56
C TRP A 692 -2.60 -8.03 -10.19
N MET A 693 -2.40 -7.67 -8.92
CA MET A 693 -2.63 -6.30 -8.43
C MET A 693 -1.56 -5.32 -8.93
N ARG A 694 -0.28 -5.69 -8.80
CA ARG A 694 0.85 -4.77 -9.02
C ARG A 694 1.15 -4.50 -10.50
N TYR A 695 0.69 -5.36 -11.41
CA TYR A 695 0.79 -5.16 -12.86
C TYR A 695 -0.57 -4.96 -13.57
N ARG A 696 -1.66 -4.65 -12.85
CA ARG A 696 -3.01 -4.57 -13.44
C ARG A 696 -3.16 -3.68 -14.69
N ILE A 697 -2.37 -2.61 -14.82
CA ILE A 697 -2.40 -1.70 -15.98
C ILE A 697 -1.73 -2.34 -17.23
N VAL A 698 -0.85 -3.34 -17.06
CA VAL A 698 -0.26 -4.12 -18.17
C VAL A 698 -1.35 -4.76 -19.02
N PHE A 699 -2.43 -5.26 -18.40
CA PHE A 699 -3.56 -5.86 -19.11
C PHE A 699 -4.37 -4.87 -19.98
N ALA A 700 -4.18 -3.56 -19.81
CA ALA A 700 -4.72 -2.53 -20.71
C ALA A 700 -3.68 -2.07 -21.75
N ALA A 701 -2.41 -1.92 -21.36
CA ALA A 701 -1.36 -1.38 -22.22
C ALA A 701 -0.80 -2.40 -23.24
N PHE A 702 -0.51 -3.64 -22.84
CA PHE A 702 0.12 -4.63 -23.71
C PHE A 702 -0.77 -5.13 -24.87
N PRO A 703 -2.11 -5.23 -24.75
CA PRO A 703 -2.96 -5.48 -25.92
C PRO A 703 -2.78 -4.42 -27.02
N LEU A 704 -2.62 -3.15 -26.67
CA LEU A 704 -2.41 -2.06 -27.63
C LEU A 704 -1.04 -2.14 -28.34
N LEU A 705 0.00 -2.61 -27.65
CA LEU A 705 1.28 -2.97 -28.29
C LEU A 705 1.08 -4.03 -29.38
N ILE A 706 0.35 -5.13 -29.08
CA ILE A 706 0.09 -6.19 -30.06
C ILE A 706 -0.78 -5.69 -31.22
N VAL A 707 -1.86 -4.95 -30.94
CA VAL A 707 -2.73 -4.36 -31.97
C VAL A 707 -1.94 -3.43 -32.89
N ALA A 708 -1.04 -2.61 -32.35
CA ALA A 708 -0.21 -1.70 -33.15
C ALA A 708 0.80 -2.44 -34.05
N ILE A 709 1.43 -3.51 -33.55
CA ILE A 709 2.32 -4.38 -34.36
C ILE A 709 1.52 -5.01 -35.52
N VAL A 710 0.33 -5.56 -35.22
CA VAL A 710 -0.52 -6.23 -36.21
C VAL A 710 -1.02 -5.24 -37.26
N LEU A 711 -1.54 -4.07 -36.85
CA LEU A 711 -1.96 -3.02 -37.79
C LEU A 711 -0.80 -2.57 -38.69
N ARG A 712 0.40 -2.35 -38.14
CA ARG A 712 1.60 -1.97 -38.89
C ARG A 712 1.93 -2.99 -39.98
N HIS A 713 1.80 -4.27 -39.66
CA HIS A 713 1.96 -5.36 -40.62
C HIS A 713 0.83 -5.39 -41.67
N GLN A 714 -0.43 -5.26 -41.26
CA GLN A 714 -1.58 -5.21 -42.18
C GLN A 714 -1.46 -4.07 -43.20
N PHE A 715 -1.09 -2.85 -42.76
CA PHE A 715 -0.82 -1.72 -43.66
C PHE A 715 0.40 -1.99 -44.57
N THR A 716 1.48 -2.55 -44.04
CA THR A 716 2.67 -2.94 -44.85
C THR A 716 2.33 -3.96 -45.94
N VAL A 717 1.44 -4.92 -45.67
CA VAL A 717 0.97 -5.89 -46.66
C VAL A 717 0.00 -5.24 -47.65
N TYR A 718 -0.92 -4.39 -47.19
CA TYR A 718 -1.88 -3.67 -48.03
C TYR A 718 -1.20 -2.72 -49.03
N ASP A 719 -0.23 -1.92 -48.58
CA ASP A 719 0.48 -0.97 -49.45
C ASP A 719 1.28 -1.70 -50.54
N LYS A 720 1.85 -2.88 -50.23
CA LYS A 720 2.56 -3.73 -51.21
C LYS A 720 1.61 -4.45 -52.17
N THR A 721 0.60 -5.15 -51.65
CA THR A 721 -0.19 -6.14 -52.40
C THR A 721 -1.56 -5.63 -52.88
N GLY A 722 -2.11 -4.59 -52.25
CA GLY A 722 -3.50 -4.17 -52.41
C GLY A 722 -4.53 -5.01 -51.64
N VAL A 723 -4.10 -6.03 -50.89
CA VAL A 723 -4.96 -6.88 -50.06
C VAL A 723 -4.78 -6.51 -48.59
N PHE A 724 -5.88 -6.12 -47.93
CA PHE A 724 -5.88 -5.88 -46.49
C PHE A 724 -6.26 -7.20 -45.81
N VAL A 725 -5.23 -7.96 -45.42
CA VAL A 725 -5.39 -9.21 -44.67
C VAL A 725 -6.15 -8.94 -43.37
N SER A 726 -6.83 -9.94 -42.81
CA SER A 726 -7.55 -9.75 -41.54
C SER A 726 -6.59 -9.52 -40.36
N PHE A 727 -7.13 -9.01 -39.24
CA PHE A 727 -6.39 -8.85 -38.00
C PHE A 727 -5.75 -10.17 -37.52
N SER A 728 -6.49 -11.26 -37.61
CA SER A 728 -6.04 -12.60 -37.20
C SER A 728 -4.97 -13.20 -38.12
N GLU A 729 -4.92 -12.81 -39.40
CA GLU A 729 -3.82 -13.19 -40.30
C GLU A 729 -2.55 -12.41 -39.95
N GLY A 730 -2.70 -11.10 -39.71
CA GLY A 730 -1.61 -10.25 -39.28
C GLY A 730 -1.00 -10.72 -37.95
N ILE A 731 -1.83 -11.20 -37.00
CA ILE A 731 -1.33 -11.90 -35.80
C ILE A 731 -0.49 -13.12 -36.17
N ASN A 732 -1.01 -14.02 -37.01
CA ASN A 732 -0.36 -15.29 -37.33
C ASN A 732 1.05 -15.08 -37.94
N GLU A 733 1.18 -14.16 -38.90
CA GLU A 733 2.47 -13.80 -39.48
C GLU A 733 3.39 -13.05 -38.49
N CYS A 734 2.83 -12.16 -37.65
CA CYS A 734 3.61 -11.45 -36.62
C CYS A 734 4.10 -12.35 -35.47
N VAL A 735 3.33 -13.39 -35.11
CA VAL A 735 3.66 -14.35 -34.04
C VAL A 735 4.94 -15.15 -34.33
N LEU A 736 5.25 -15.37 -35.62
CA LEU A 736 6.46 -16.06 -36.07
C LEU A 736 7.60 -15.12 -36.46
N SER A 737 7.39 -13.79 -36.45
CA SER A 737 8.36 -12.81 -36.94
C SER A 737 8.57 -11.63 -35.97
N SER A 738 7.67 -10.65 -35.99
CA SER A 738 7.82 -9.38 -35.29
C SER A 738 7.63 -9.50 -33.78
N ILE A 739 6.67 -10.29 -33.31
CA ILE A 739 6.35 -10.39 -31.87
C ILE A 739 7.52 -11.02 -31.08
N PRO A 740 8.10 -12.17 -31.47
CA PRO A 740 9.26 -12.73 -30.77
C PRO A 740 10.45 -11.76 -30.71
N PHE A 741 10.73 -11.05 -31.80
CA PHE A 741 11.81 -10.07 -31.85
C PHE A 741 11.54 -8.86 -30.95
N THR A 742 10.33 -8.30 -30.95
CA THR A 742 9.97 -7.19 -30.05
C THR A 742 10.02 -7.60 -28.57
N LEU A 743 9.56 -8.81 -28.21
CA LEU A 743 9.67 -9.31 -26.84
C LEU A 743 11.13 -9.53 -26.42
N ALA A 744 11.98 -10.05 -27.30
CA ALA A 744 13.42 -10.20 -27.05
C ALA A 744 14.15 -8.85 -26.93
N ALA A 745 13.77 -7.85 -27.74
CA ALA A 745 14.29 -6.49 -27.61
C ALA A 745 13.87 -5.85 -26.28
N LEU A 746 12.64 -6.09 -25.82
CA LEU A 746 12.12 -5.59 -24.54
C LEU A 746 12.72 -6.31 -23.33
N THR A 747 13.06 -7.61 -23.40
CA THR A 747 13.82 -8.29 -22.33
C THR A 747 15.27 -7.81 -22.25
N LEU A 748 15.93 -7.61 -23.39
CA LEU A 748 17.28 -7.02 -23.42
C LEU A 748 17.27 -5.59 -22.88
N LEU A 749 16.23 -4.81 -23.17
CA LEU A 749 16.03 -3.48 -22.59
C LEU A 749 15.76 -3.50 -21.08
N SER A 750 14.94 -4.44 -20.57
CA SER A 750 14.73 -4.55 -19.12
C SER A 750 16.00 -4.96 -18.38
N LEU A 751 16.78 -5.89 -18.95
CA LEU A 751 18.06 -6.33 -18.41
C LEU A 751 19.12 -5.22 -18.43
N SER A 752 19.16 -4.38 -19.47
CA SER A 752 20.11 -3.26 -19.53
C SER A 752 19.75 -2.13 -18.56
N LEU A 753 18.47 -1.80 -18.41
CA LEU A 753 17.99 -0.80 -17.43
C LEU A 753 18.28 -1.25 -15.99
N ALA A 754 17.95 -2.50 -15.64
CA ALA A 754 18.23 -3.08 -14.33
C ALA A 754 19.75 -3.17 -14.06
N GLY A 755 20.53 -3.64 -15.04
CA GLY A 755 21.99 -3.79 -14.91
C GLY A 755 22.72 -2.45 -14.74
N ALA A 756 22.32 -1.41 -15.47
CA ALA A 756 22.90 -0.07 -15.34
C ALA A 756 22.65 0.52 -13.93
N HIS A 757 21.45 0.34 -13.38
CA HIS A 757 21.11 0.84 -12.06
C HIS A 757 21.94 0.17 -10.95
N GLY A 758 22.18 -1.14 -11.07
CA GLY A 758 23.03 -1.89 -10.13
C GLY A 758 24.50 -1.44 -10.10
N GLN A 759 25.05 -0.98 -11.23
CA GLN A 759 26.42 -0.44 -11.25
C GLN A 759 26.53 0.97 -10.67
N ILE A 760 25.51 1.82 -10.84
CA ILE A 760 25.49 3.18 -10.27
C ILE A 760 25.49 3.12 -8.74
N PHE A 761 24.53 2.41 -8.14
CA PHE A 761 24.46 2.28 -6.68
C PHE A 761 25.68 1.57 -6.07
N GLY A 762 26.30 0.64 -6.80
CA GLY A 762 27.52 -0.05 -6.37
C GLY A 762 28.82 0.79 -6.45
N THR A 763 28.80 1.97 -7.06
CA THR A 763 30.02 2.79 -7.27
C THR A 763 29.93 4.21 -6.72
N THR A 764 28.73 4.79 -6.53
CA THR A 764 28.57 6.15 -6.00
C THR A 764 28.34 6.22 -4.49
N ALA A 765 28.58 5.14 -3.76
CA ALA A 765 28.51 5.11 -2.29
C ALA A 765 29.71 5.79 -1.59
N ALA A 766 30.72 6.21 -2.36
CA ALA A 766 31.86 6.99 -1.89
C ALA A 766 31.98 8.32 -2.68
N ASP A 767 32.18 9.42 -1.92
CA ASP A 767 32.80 10.67 -2.34
C ASP A 767 32.25 11.41 -3.59
N ALA A 768 30.92 11.64 -3.65
CA ALA A 768 30.33 12.64 -4.53
C ALA A 768 29.22 13.48 -3.84
N PRO A 769 29.40 14.81 -3.65
CA PRO A 769 28.37 15.69 -3.10
C PRO A 769 27.34 16.07 -4.17
N THR A 770 26.53 15.12 -4.63
CA THR A 770 25.43 15.38 -5.55
C THR A 770 24.34 16.22 -4.88
N ASN A 771 23.70 17.11 -5.64
CA ASN A 771 22.55 17.86 -5.13
C ASN A 771 21.41 16.87 -4.87
N LYS A 772 20.91 16.78 -3.63
CA LYS A 772 19.78 15.91 -3.28
C LYS A 772 18.56 16.11 -4.19
N ILE A 773 18.41 17.28 -4.80
CA ILE A 773 17.36 17.62 -5.78
C ILE A 773 17.35 16.63 -6.96
N ASP A 774 18.50 16.23 -7.49
CA ASP A 774 18.58 15.37 -8.67
C ASP A 774 18.18 13.91 -8.37
N GLN A 775 18.39 13.44 -7.13
CA GLN A 775 17.92 12.11 -6.68
C GLN A 775 16.39 11.98 -6.65
N PHE A 776 15.64 13.08 -6.46
CA PHE A 776 14.18 13.05 -6.49
C PHE A 776 13.59 12.86 -7.89
N ASN A 777 14.41 13.02 -8.94
CA ASN A 777 13.97 13.14 -10.33
C ASN A 777 14.32 11.90 -11.19
N ASP A 778 14.70 10.78 -10.56
CA ASP A 778 15.01 9.53 -11.27
C ASP A 778 13.73 8.96 -11.91
N THR A 779 13.57 9.21 -13.22
CA THR A 779 12.43 8.70 -13.99
C THR A 779 12.55 7.22 -14.34
N ASN A 780 13.66 6.53 -14.04
CA ASN A 780 13.88 5.16 -14.52
C ASN A 780 12.94 4.15 -13.85
N HIS A 781 12.53 4.36 -12.60
CA HIS A 781 11.47 3.59 -11.92
C HIS A 781 10.07 3.80 -12.53
N GLN A 782 9.92 4.57 -13.60
CA GLN A 782 8.67 4.76 -14.33
C GLN A 782 8.58 3.93 -15.61
N LEU A 783 9.64 3.19 -15.97
CA LEU A 783 9.80 2.53 -17.26
C LEU A 783 9.54 1.02 -17.20
N LEU A 784 8.86 0.51 -18.25
CA LEU A 784 8.80 -0.90 -18.69
C LEU A 784 8.26 -1.95 -17.69
N LEU A 785 8.97 -2.20 -16.59
CA LEU A 785 8.58 -3.13 -15.51
C LEU A 785 8.57 -2.49 -14.12
N GLY A 786 9.18 -1.31 -13.95
CA GLY A 786 9.24 -0.60 -12.66
C GLY A 786 10.04 -1.30 -11.55
N MET A 787 10.83 -2.33 -11.88
CA MET A 787 11.61 -3.14 -10.94
C MET A 787 13.11 -3.01 -11.23
N GLN A 788 13.93 -3.00 -10.18
CA GLN A 788 15.41 -2.92 -10.27
C GLN A 788 16.06 -4.31 -10.48
N ASP A 789 15.37 -5.40 -10.14
CA ASP A 789 15.90 -6.77 -10.21
C ASP A 789 15.97 -7.32 -11.64
N THR A 790 17.16 -7.71 -12.09
CA THR A 790 17.39 -8.43 -13.36
C THR A 790 16.68 -9.78 -13.44
N PHE A 791 16.28 -10.36 -12.29
CA PHE A 791 15.60 -11.66 -12.22
C PHE A 791 14.26 -11.70 -12.95
N PHE A 792 13.48 -10.60 -12.95
CA PHE A 792 12.12 -10.59 -13.53
C PHE A 792 12.06 -10.46 -15.06
N TRP A 793 13.16 -10.71 -15.77
CA TRP A 793 13.23 -10.71 -17.23
C TRP A 793 12.17 -11.61 -17.89
N PHE A 794 11.72 -12.67 -17.21
CA PHE A 794 10.68 -13.58 -17.70
C PHE A 794 9.27 -12.97 -17.73
N LEU A 795 9.01 -11.82 -17.07
CA LEU A 795 7.69 -11.19 -17.06
C LEU A 795 7.30 -10.64 -18.45
N VAL A 796 8.24 -10.06 -19.20
CA VAL A 796 8.00 -9.55 -20.56
C VAL A 796 7.50 -10.65 -21.51
N PRO A 797 8.17 -11.81 -21.67
CA PRO A 797 7.66 -12.90 -22.50
C PRO A 797 6.43 -13.58 -21.91
N LEU A 798 6.23 -13.59 -20.58
CA LEU A 798 4.99 -14.07 -19.96
C LEU A 798 3.77 -13.22 -20.35
N PHE A 799 3.87 -11.89 -20.24
CA PHE A 799 2.82 -10.99 -20.73
C PHE A 799 2.62 -11.11 -22.25
N GLY A 800 3.70 -11.34 -23.02
CA GLY A 800 3.66 -11.64 -24.46
C GLY A 800 3.18 -13.06 -24.85
N LEU A 801 2.95 -13.94 -23.86
CA LEU A 801 2.32 -15.26 -24.02
C LEU A 801 0.80 -15.17 -23.79
N ILE A 802 0.37 -14.29 -22.89
CA ILE A 802 -0.99 -14.22 -22.33
C ILE A 802 -2.08 -13.81 -23.34
N LEU A 803 -1.73 -13.12 -24.44
CA LEU A 803 -2.69 -12.65 -25.46
C LEU A 803 -2.37 -13.15 -26.88
N ARG A 804 -3.00 -14.26 -27.32
CA ARG A 804 -2.96 -14.76 -28.71
C ARG A 804 -4.29 -15.39 -29.17
N LEU A 805 -4.65 -15.21 -30.44
CA LEU A 805 -5.80 -15.82 -31.15
C LEU A 805 -5.47 -16.07 -32.65
N ALA A 806 -6.42 -16.58 -33.45
CA ALA A 806 -6.18 -17.57 -34.53
C ALA A 806 -6.86 -17.34 -35.90
N ARG A 807 -6.57 -18.20 -36.92
CA ARG A 807 -7.13 -18.21 -38.31
C ARG A 807 -6.78 -19.49 -39.13
N ASP A 808 -7.13 -19.77 -40.41
CA ASP A 808 -7.95 -19.15 -41.50
C ASP A 808 -8.59 -20.23 -42.43
N THR A 809 -9.52 -19.94 -43.37
CA THR A 809 -9.21 -19.59 -44.79
C THR A 809 -10.41 -19.05 -45.62
N ARG A 810 -10.26 -17.84 -46.21
CA ARG A 810 -10.78 -17.37 -47.55
C ARG A 810 -12.32 -17.21 -47.77
N LEU A 811 -12.87 -16.38 -48.70
CA LEU A 811 -12.35 -15.53 -49.81
C LEU A 811 -13.34 -14.35 -50.18
N ASP A 812 -12.94 -13.53 -51.18
CA ASP A 812 -13.73 -12.64 -52.09
C ASP A 812 -14.13 -11.18 -51.76
N MET A 813 -14.38 -10.41 -52.85
CA MET A 813 -14.00 -8.99 -53.08
C MET A 813 -14.49 -7.89 -52.11
N ASN A 814 -15.54 -8.06 -51.30
CA ASN A 814 -15.94 -7.04 -50.30
C ASN A 814 -15.07 -7.07 -49.02
N TYR A 815 -14.17 -8.06 -48.93
CA TYR A 815 -13.35 -8.43 -47.78
C TYR A 815 -12.40 -7.33 -47.25
N ASN A 816 -11.73 -6.57 -48.12
CA ASN A 816 -10.72 -5.60 -47.70
C ASN A 816 -11.28 -4.52 -46.75
N PHE A 817 -12.49 -4.01 -47.05
CA PHE A 817 -13.16 -3.01 -46.22
C PHE A 817 -13.62 -3.60 -44.88
N ALA A 818 -14.23 -4.80 -44.90
CA ALA A 818 -14.68 -5.49 -43.69
C ALA A 818 -13.51 -5.80 -42.72
N ASN A 819 -12.36 -6.24 -43.23
CA ASN A 819 -11.16 -6.46 -42.43
C ASN A 819 -10.60 -5.16 -41.84
N TYR A 820 -10.63 -4.06 -42.61
CA TYR A 820 -10.18 -2.75 -42.16
C TYR A 820 -11.07 -2.23 -41.01
N VAL A 821 -12.39 -2.27 -41.18
CA VAL A 821 -13.36 -1.97 -40.11
C VAL A 821 -13.13 -2.86 -38.89
N HIS A 822 -12.91 -4.17 -39.07
CA HIS A 822 -12.68 -5.10 -37.96
C HIS A 822 -11.39 -4.80 -37.18
N SER A 823 -10.27 -4.51 -37.87
CA SER A 823 -9.02 -4.12 -37.20
C SER A 823 -9.13 -2.77 -36.47
N ILE A 824 -9.83 -1.78 -37.05
CA ILE A 824 -10.09 -0.50 -36.40
C ILE A 824 -11.03 -0.66 -35.20
N PHE A 825 -12.05 -1.52 -35.30
CA PHE A 825 -12.91 -1.90 -34.18
C PHE A 825 -12.12 -2.55 -33.04
N ILE A 826 -11.18 -3.46 -33.34
CA ILE A 826 -10.31 -4.07 -32.32
C ILE A 826 -9.40 -3.02 -31.66
N LEU A 827 -8.89 -2.04 -32.40
CA LEU A 827 -8.16 -0.90 -31.82
C LEU A 827 -9.05 -0.08 -30.87
N MET A 828 -10.26 0.29 -31.31
CA MET A 828 -11.23 1.02 -30.49
C MET A 828 -11.62 0.22 -29.23
N LEU A 829 -11.82 -1.09 -29.35
CA LEU A 829 -12.15 -2.01 -28.26
C LEU A 829 -11.06 -2.03 -27.17
N TRP A 830 -9.77 -2.01 -27.54
CA TRP A 830 -8.67 -2.03 -26.58
C TRP A 830 -8.27 -0.63 -26.06
N VAL A 831 -8.69 0.45 -26.71
CA VAL A 831 -8.62 1.82 -26.16
C VAL A 831 -9.77 2.08 -25.16
N LEU A 832 -10.92 1.43 -25.33
CA LEU A 832 -12.12 1.64 -24.50
C LEU A 832 -11.88 1.51 -22.98
N PRO A 833 -11.13 0.53 -22.43
CA PRO A 833 -10.91 0.41 -20.99
C PRO A 833 -10.21 1.61 -20.34
N ILE A 834 -9.40 2.36 -21.11
CA ILE A 834 -8.73 3.58 -20.66
C ILE A 834 -9.74 4.73 -20.62
N ASN A 835 -10.59 4.83 -21.64
CA ASN A 835 -11.60 5.89 -21.76
C ASN A 835 -12.80 5.72 -20.79
N LEU A 836 -13.18 4.47 -20.50
CA LEU A 836 -14.46 4.14 -19.89
C LEU A 836 -14.65 4.74 -18.48
N PRO A 837 -13.65 4.73 -17.57
CA PRO A 837 -13.83 5.37 -16.26
C PRO A 837 -14.03 6.89 -16.38
N VAL A 838 -13.27 7.57 -17.25
CA VAL A 838 -13.42 9.01 -17.51
C VAL A 838 -14.80 9.33 -18.10
N LEU A 839 -15.29 8.50 -19.03
CA LEU A 839 -16.65 8.62 -19.59
C LEU A 839 -17.73 8.42 -18.51
N VAL A 840 -17.55 7.49 -17.56
CA VAL A 840 -18.47 7.27 -16.44
C VAL A 840 -18.50 8.49 -15.50
N VAL A 841 -17.35 9.13 -15.23
CA VAL A 841 -17.32 10.42 -14.49
C VAL A 841 -18.10 11.50 -15.26
N TRP A 842 -17.86 11.63 -16.57
CA TRP A 842 -18.51 12.64 -17.40
C TRP A 842 -20.04 12.47 -17.47
N VAL A 843 -20.54 11.26 -17.73
CA VAL A 843 -21.98 10.96 -17.76
C VAL A 843 -22.63 11.24 -16.40
N ARG A 844 -21.97 10.88 -15.30
CA ARG A 844 -22.47 11.16 -13.94
C ARG A 844 -22.56 12.66 -13.68
N ASN A 845 -21.51 13.42 -13.97
CA ASN A 845 -21.49 14.87 -13.74
C ASN A 845 -22.61 15.58 -14.53
N LEU A 846 -22.82 15.18 -15.78
CA LEU A 846 -23.89 15.69 -16.64
C LEU A 846 -25.30 15.36 -16.08
N ALA A 847 -25.49 14.13 -15.59
CA ALA A 847 -26.76 13.68 -15.02
C ALA A 847 -27.08 14.31 -13.65
N VAL A 848 -26.06 14.67 -12.87
CA VAL A 848 -26.21 15.35 -11.58
C VAL A 848 -26.45 16.85 -11.78
N HIS A 849 -25.60 17.55 -12.55
CA HIS A 849 -25.64 19.00 -12.72
C HIS A 849 -25.27 19.44 -14.15
N TRP A 850 -26.28 19.64 -14.99
CA TRP A 850 -26.18 20.19 -16.37
C TRP A 850 -25.44 21.54 -16.48
N LEU A 851 -25.35 22.30 -15.39
CA LEU A 851 -24.73 23.64 -15.35
C LEU A 851 -23.27 23.63 -14.82
N THR A 852 -22.63 22.47 -14.66
CA THR A 852 -21.19 22.41 -14.36
C THR A 852 -20.38 22.91 -15.56
N PRO A 853 -19.47 23.90 -15.39
CA PRO A 853 -18.70 24.42 -16.52
C PRO A 853 -17.76 23.34 -17.06
N PHE A 854 -17.74 23.17 -18.39
CA PHE A 854 -16.89 22.17 -19.04
C PHE A 854 -15.40 22.45 -18.78
N SER A 855 -14.71 21.53 -18.10
CA SER A 855 -13.24 21.52 -18.11
C SER A 855 -12.74 21.45 -19.55
N PRO A 856 -11.86 22.36 -20.00
CA PRO A 856 -11.46 22.45 -21.42
C PRO A 856 -10.70 21.22 -21.92
N HIS A 857 -10.29 20.31 -21.03
CA HIS A 857 -9.65 19.04 -21.33
C HIS A 857 -10.64 17.96 -21.82
N HIS A 858 -11.95 18.11 -21.58
CA HIS A 858 -13.01 17.29 -22.18
C HIS A 858 -13.68 17.99 -23.36
N ASN A 859 -12.87 18.63 -24.20
CA ASN A 859 -13.30 19.18 -25.47
C ASN A 859 -13.83 18.04 -26.38
N ILE A 860 -15.04 18.16 -26.93
CA ILE A 860 -15.63 17.17 -27.86
C ILE A 860 -14.75 16.98 -29.11
N LEU A 861 -13.97 17.99 -29.49
CA LEU A 861 -12.95 17.88 -30.56
C LEU A 861 -11.86 16.83 -30.25
N SER A 862 -11.70 16.39 -29.00
CA SER A 862 -10.78 15.30 -28.66
C SER A 862 -11.26 13.93 -29.15
N ILE A 863 -12.58 13.69 -29.26
CA ILE A 863 -13.15 12.42 -29.76
C ILE A 863 -13.57 12.57 -31.24
N LEU A 864 -13.63 13.79 -31.78
CA LEU A 864 -13.97 14.07 -33.17
C LEU A 864 -13.20 13.22 -34.21
N PRO A 865 -11.89 12.90 -34.08
CA PRO A 865 -11.22 12.04 -35.06
C PRO A 865 -11.73 10.59 -35.05
N PHE A 866 -12.12 10.05 -33.89
CA PHE A 866 -12.81 8.76 -33.82
C PHE A 866 -14.21 8.85 -34.45
N ILE A 867 -14.96 9.93 -34.20
CA ILE A 867 -16.31 10.14 -34.77
C ILE A 867 -16.24 10.26 -36.29
N LEU A 868 -15.32 11.07 -36.83
CA LEU A 868 -15.10 11.22 -38.27
C LEU A 868 -14.59 9.93 -38.93
N LEU A 869 -13.80 9.12 -38.21
CA LEU A 869 -13.40 7.81 -38.71
C LEU A 869 -14.58 6.85 -38.77
N VAL A 870 -15.41 6.76 -37.72
CA VAL A 870 -16.63 5.94 -37.73
C VAL A 870 -17.62 6.41 -38.79
N GLU A 871 -17.79 7.72 -38.98
CA GLU A 871 -18.64 8.30 -40.02
C GLU A 871 -18.13 7.95 -41.43
N THR A 872 -16.84 8.15 -41.72
CA THR A 872 -16.26 7.78 -43.03
C THR A 872 -16.33 6.27 -43.29
N LEU A 873 -16.15 5.43 -42.27
CA LEU A 873 -16.42 3.99 -42.37
C LEU A 873 -17.92 3.69 -42.61
N SER A 874 -18.85 4.43 -42.00
CA SER A 874 -20.30 4.22 -42.25
C SER A 874 -20.67 4.44 -43.72
N THR A 875 -19.96 5.33 -44.44
CA THR A 875 -20.14 5.54 -45.89
C THR A 875 -19.63 4.38 -46.77
N GLY A 876 -19.11 3.30 -46.18
CA GLY A 876 -18.60 2.12 -46.88
C GLY A 876 -17.27 2.33 -47.62
N ARG A 877 -16.62 3.48 -47.41
CA ARG A 877 -15.39 3.86 -48.14
C ARG A 877 -14.16 3.33 -47.41
N MET A 878 -13.34 2.57 -48.12
CA MET A 878 -12.03 2.13 -47.61
C MET A 878 -10.98 3.24 -47.70
N ILE A 879 -9.98 3.22 -46.83
CA ILE A 879 -8.76 4.02 -46.99
C ILE A 879 -8.05 3.64 -48.32
N PRO A 880 -7.54 4.60 -49.11
CA PRO A 880 -6.75 4.33 -50.31
C PRO A 880 -5.40 3.68 -49.98
N ARG A 881 -4.78 3.01 -50.98
CA ARG A 881 -3.36 2.60 -50.91
C ARG A 881 -2.47 3.83 -50.78
N ALA A 882 -1.56 3.81 -49.82
CA ALA A 882 -0.74 4.97 -49.52
C ALA A 882 0.42 5.13 -50.54
N GLN A 883 0.70 6.37 -50.96
CA GLN A 883 1.99 6.67 -51.58
C GLN A 883 3.12 6.43 -50.58
N THR A 884 4.36 6.20 -51.05
CA THR A 884 5.51 5.83 -50.21
C THR A 884 5.71 6.74 -49.00
N ARG A 885 5.51 8.05 -49.16
CA ARG A 885 5.59 9.05 -48.06
C ARG A 885 4.50 8.83 -47.00
N PHE A 886 3.25 8.66 -47.42
CA PHE A 886 2.12 8.41 -46.51
C PHE A 886 2.25 7.06 -45.80
N SER A 887 2.72 6.02 -46.50
CA SER A 887 2.97 4.69 -45.92
C SER A 887 4.02 4.75 -44.80
N ILE A 888 5.11 5.50 -45.00
CA ILE A 888 6.15 5.71 -43.98
C ILE A 888 5.57 6.38 -42.73
N VAL A 889 4.72 7.41 -42.87
CA VAL A 889 4.09 8.10 -41.74
C VAL A 889 3.13 7.17 -40.98
N THR A 890 2.26 6.43 -41.67
CA THR A 890 1.35 5.45 -41.04
C THR A 890 2.12 4.39 -40.25
N ASN A 891 3.19 3.84 -40.83
CA ASN A 891 4.05 2.86 -40.17
C ASN A 891 4.86 3.45 -39.00
N GLY A 892 5.21 4.74 -39.07
CA GLY A 892 5.86 5.48 -37.98
C GLY A 892 4.94 5.72 -36.79
N ILE A 893 3.70 6.17 -37.03
CA ILE A 893 2.69 6.37 -35.97
C ILE A 893 2.38 5.05 -35.26
N LEU A 894 2.20 3.96 -36.00
CA LEU A 894 1.94 2.64 -35.42
C LEU A 894 3.15 2.08 -34.64
N PHE A 895 4.37 2.35 -35.10
CA PHE A 895 5.58 2.02 -34.33
C PHE A 895 5.70 2.85 -33.04
N ALA A 896 5.33 4.13 -33.09
CA ALA A 896 5.31 5.02 -31.91
C ALA A 896 4.25 4.58 -30.88
N ILE A 897 3.06 4.18 -31.31
CA ILE A 897 2.03 3.59 -30.42
C ILE A 897 2.58 2.32 -29.74
N GLY A 898 3.18 1.41 -30.51
CA GLY A 898 3.73 0.16 -29.97
C GLY A 898 4.86 0.40 -28.96
N SER A 899 5.87 1.19 -29.33
CA SER A 899 7.00 1.50 -28.44
C SER A 899 6.57 2.26 -27.17
N TYR A 900 5.61 3.19 -27.28
CA TYR A 900 5.05 3.87 -26.12
C TYR A 900 4.27 2.90 -25.21
N ALA A 901 3.41 2.05 -25.78
CA ALA A 901 2.65 1.05 -25.03
C ALA A 901 3.53 0.07 -24.25
N ALA A 902 4.68 -0.31 -24.82
CA ALA A 902 5.67 -1.17 -24.16
C ALA A 902 6.43 -0.46 -23.02
N VAL A 903 6.95 0.75 -23.25
CA VAL A 903 7.89 1.41 -22.32
C VAL A 903 7.18 2.28 -21.28
N TYR A 904 6.13 3.01 -21.67
CA TYR A 904 5.47 4.03 -20.84
C TYR A 904 4.01 3.69 -20.51
N GLY A 905 3.36 2.83 -21.31
CA GLY A 905 1.92 2.56 -21.23
C GLY A 905 1.41 2.06 -19.87
N VAL A 906 2.27 1.46 -19.03
CA VAL A 906 1.90 1.02 -17.67
C VAL A 906 1.86 2.18 -16.68
N THR A 907 2.78 3.15 -16.80
CA THR A 907 2.81 4.34 -15.93
C THR A 907 1.87 5.45 -16.42
N TYR A 908 1.81 5.66 -17.74
CA TYR A 908 1.17 6.83 -18.38
C TYR A 908 0.10 6.40 -19.40
N ALA A 909 -0.81 5.53 -18.96
CA ALA A 909 -1.82 4.91 -19.82
C ALA A 909 -2.71 5.92 -20.56
N TYR A 910 -3.02 7.08 -19.98
CA TYR A 910 -3.82 8.14 -20.63
C TYR A 910 -3.29 8.58 -22.00
N VAL A 911 -1.96 8.56 -22.22
CA VAL A 911 -1.35 8.99 -23.49
C VAL A 911 -1.68 8.04 -24.64
N LEU A 912 -1.98 6.76 -24.35
CA LEU A 912 -2.36 5.77 -25.38
C LEU A 912 -3.66 6.17 -26.11
N HIS A 913 -4.60 6.80 -25.41
CA HIS A 913 -5.78 7.41 -26.03
C HIS A 913 -5.36 8.46 -27.08
N HIS A 914 -4.51 9.41 -26.69
CA HIS A 914 -4.10 10.51 -27.58
C HIS A 914 -3.32 10.00 -28.80
N LEU A 915 -2.45 8.99 -28.64
CA LEU A 915 -1.73 8.39 -29.76
C LEU A 915 -2.66 7.62 -30.71
N ALA A 916 -3.64 6.88 -30.20
CA ALA A 916 -4.67 6.24 -31.02
C ALA A 916 -5.58 7.27 -31.73
N ASN A 917 -5.85 8.40 -31.10
CA ASN A 917 -6.62 9.50 -31.68
C ASN A 917 -5.85 10.21 -32.82
N ILE A 918 -4.54 10.42 -32.65
CA ILE A 918 -3.64 10.93 -33.70
C ILE A 918 -3.63 9.98 -34.91
N LEU A 919 -3.61 8.67 -34.68
CA LEU A 919 -3.77 7.68 -35.76
C LEU A 919 -5.14 7.82 -36.45
N CYS A 920 -6.23 8.00 -35.71
CA CYS A 920 -7.55 8.19 -36.31
C CYS A 920 -7.63 9.48 -37.15
N ALA A 921 -7.09 10.59 -36.65
CA ALA A 921 -6.99 11.85 -37.41
C ALA A 921 -6.15 11.69 -38.69
N TRP A 922 -5.07 10.93 -38.63
CA TRP A 922 -4.22 10.62 -39.78
C TRP A 922 -4.95 9.78 -40.84
N LEU A 923 -5.66 8.72 -40.44
CA LEU A 923 -6.46 7.88 -41.33
C LEU A 923 -7.57 8.68 -42.02
N VAL A 924 -8.26 9.56 -41.28
CA VAL A 924 -9.26 10.51 -41.80
C VAL A 924 -8.64 11.51 -42.79
N THR A 925 -7.42 12.00 -42.53
CA THR A 925 -6.71 12.93 -43.42
C THR A 925 -6.40 12.28 -44.78
N ILE A 926 -5.89 11.03 -44.79
CA ILE A 926 -5.64 10.25 -46.02
C ILE A 926 -6.94 10.05 -46.83
N HIS A 927 -8.07 9.86 -46.13
CA HIS A 927 -9.38 9.68 -46.75
C HIS A 927 -9.84 10.94 -47.51
N PHE A 928 -9.67 12.12 -46.92
CA PHE A 928 -10.09 13.37 -47.55
C PHE A 928 -9.13 13.86 -48.66
N ASP A 929 -7.81 13.77 -48.46
CA ASP A 929 -6.82 14.24 -49.44
C ASP A 929 -7.00 13.56 -50.82
N THR A 930 -7.13 12.24 -50.82
CA THR A 930 -7.35 11.46 -52.06
C THR A 930 -8.71 11.69 -52.71
N SER A 931 -9.74 12.05 -51.94
CA SER A 931 -11.03 12.46 -52.50
C SER A 931 -10.90 13.75 -53.33
N SER A 932 -10.02 14.68 -52.92
CA SER A 932 -9.76 15.92 -53.66
C SER A 932 -9.06 15.67 -55.01
N LEU A 933 -8.14 14.69 -55.07
CA LEU A 933 -7.52 14.27 -56.33
C LEU A 933 -8.54 13.61 -57.28
N SER A 934 -9.53 12.90 -56.75
CA SER A 934 -10.59 12.28 -57.57
C SER A 934 -11.45 13.35 -58.27
N VAL A 935 -11.86 14.39 -57.55
CA VAL A 935 -12.65 15.51 -58.12
C VAL A 935 -11.87 16.25 -59.21
N LYS A 936 -10.58 16.56 -58.99
CA LYS A 936 -9.72 17.19 -60.00
C LYS A 936 -9.50 16.32 -61.25
N ARG A 937 -9.66 14.99 -61.13
CA ARG A 937 -9.58 14.07 -62.27
C ARG A 937 -10.88 14.00 -63.09
N PHE A 938 -12.01 14.42 -62.52
CA PHE A 938 -13.28 14.52 -63.23
C PHE A 938 -13.44 15.83 -64.00
N SER A 939 -12.93 16.96 -63.50
CA SER A 939 -12.97 18.23 -64.27
C SER A 939 -12.13 18.16 -65.55
N GLY A 940 -11.01 17.43 -65.54
CA GLY A 940 -10.16 17.22 -66.72
C GLY A 940 -10.72 16.30 -67.82
N ILE A 941 -11.98 15.87 -67.71
CA ILE A 941 -12.68 15.05 -68.72
C ILE A 941 -13.79 15.85 -69.45
N LEU A 942 -14.07 17.09 -69.03
CA LEU A 942 -15.10 17.96 -69.64
C LEU A 942 -14.55 18.99 -70.65
N ASP A 943 -13.22 19.11 -70.79
CA ASP A 943 -12.54 20.12 -71.62
C ASP A 943 -11.97 19.56 -72.95
N SER A 944 -12.39 18.38 -73.43
CA SER A 944 -11.73 17.69 -74.56
C SER A 944 -12.62 17.26 -75.75
N ASP A 945 -13.74 17.95 -76.01
CA ASP A 945 -14.59 17.70 -77.19
C ASP A 945 -14.93 18.99 -77.96
N SER A 946 -14.05 19.44 -78.88
CA SER A 946 -14.34 20.58 -79.77
C SER A 946 -13.50 20.70 -81.08
N GLU A 947 -13.20 19.60 -81.79
CA GLU A 947 -12.77 19.68 -83.20
C GLU A 947 -13.69 18.88 -84.16
N THR A 948 -14.65 19.58 -84.77
CA THR A 948 -15.44 19.03 -85.89
C THR A 948 -14.69 19.09 -87.20
N LYS A 949 -14.68 18.00 -87.99
CA LYS A 949 -14.35 18.04 -89.42
C LYS A 949 -15.29 17.19 -90.27
N LYS A 950 -15.65 17.75 -91.43
CA LYS A 950 -16.43 17.14 -92.52
C LYS A 950 -15.52 16.15 -93.29
N GLN A 951 -15.91 15.34 -94.28
CA GLN A 951 -17.01 15.31 -95.26
C GLN A 951 -16.86 13.97 -96.05
N PRO A 952 -17.77 13.55 -96.96
CA PRO A 952 -19.17 13.93 -97.16
C PRO A 952 -20.18 12.90 -96.59
#